data_AF-A0A9W9K128-F1
#
_entry.id   AF-A0A9W9K128-F1
#
_cell.length_a   1.000
_cell.length_b   1.000
_cell.length_c   1.000
_cell.angle_alpha   90.00
_cell.angle_beta   90.00
_cell.angle_gamma   90.00
#
_symmetry.space_group_name_H-M   'P 1'
#
loop_
_entity.id
_entity.type
_entity.pdbx_description
1 polymer ?
#
loop_
_entity_poly.entity_id
_entity_poly.type
_entity_poly.pdbx_seq_one_letter_code
_entity_poly.pdbx_strand_id
1 'polypeptide(L)'
;MSSVSTSALSQATVAANILIIARDSGSANVASLGLNGYGIPFTTLLVPQTGAELPSLETELGGNFGGIVVASGISYDYGDSGWASGLTTDQWNQLYAYQLEYGVRMVQYDVYPGSDYGTSVIGDGCCDSGVEQDISFTDVTDFPTAGLRTGAGVSTEGLWHYSASILNTSNTKEIASFAANSVVTTDSTAAVINNFDGREQMVFFISLDPSWSSTSAYLQHAWITWMTRGLHAGWRRVNINTQVDDMMLTTQVYEPSGSTFRITPDDLDAIRDWIPTINAKMNAGSSYWPEVGFNGNGNIDTSSNIDDGWGICSGGGVYPAGITSPPAEWKKPLGTGTNRWPSTPTAYDWTTDCTDRDPLLLWWKENLNSFGVLSHTFTHEAQDNATYSDIYKEISFNQAWLKQVGLDQGDHFTANGIIPPAITGIHNGDALQAWWDNGITNCVGDNTRSALLNSENAMWPYWTVTSTDGFDGMQVNPRWATRIYYDCCTPACTLDEWINTSTGSGTFDYLLETEKDDTMRHFFGLYHDPYMFHQANLRNADTEPITVNGVTAQYSIFQAWVEVQVQEFVRLVEWPLVTINHADMSAGFKARYTRDACGYALSYTTENHKITGVTVSATDNTCGEPIPVTFPVAPTSTKGFATEQLGSDPLTVWVQLSGSPVSFTLSTPIAL
;
A
#
# COMPACT_ATOMS: atom_id res chain seq x y z
N MET A 1 5.46 40.81 -4.83
CA MET A 1 4.05 40.49 -4.57
C MET A 1 3.13 41.52 -5.21
N SER A 2 2.37 41.12 -6.22
CA SER A 2 1.24 41.89 -6.74
C SER A 2 0.13 41.90 -5.68
N SER A 3 -0.45 43.06 -5.38
CA SER A 3 -1.54 43.21 -4.42
C SER A 3 -2.87 42.81 -5.06
N VAL A 4 -3.11 41.51 -5.19
CA VAL A 4 -4.45 41.01 -5.53
C VAL A 4 -5.34 41.21 -4.30
N SER A 5 -6.39 42.01 -4.44
CA SER A 5 -7.38 42.24 -3.39
C SER A 5 -8.75 41.79 -3.87
N THR A 6 -9.20 40.63 -3.40
CA THR A 6 -10.53 40.09 -3.64
C THR A 6 -11.23 39.85 -2.30
N SER A 7 -12.52 40.13 -2.22
CA SER A 7 -13.29 39.88 -1.00
C SER A 7 -13.81 38.46 -1.00
N ALA A 8 -13.63 37.74 0.09
CA ALA A 8 -14.12 36.39 0.24
C ALA A 8 -15.66 36.35 0.26
N LEU A 9 -16.25 35.31 -0.33
CA LEU A 9 -17.70 35.16 -0.43
C LEU A 9 -18.32 34.86 0.95
N SER A 10 -19.50 35.44 1.20
CA SER A 10 -20.28 35.16 2.42
C SER A 10 -20.91 33.76 2.39
N GLN A 11 -21.22 33.25 1.20
CA GLN A 11 -21.72 31.90 0.96
C GLN A 11 -21.22 31.41 -0.39
N ALA A 12 -20.72 30.18 -0.44
CA ALA A 12 -20.31 29.53 -1.68
C ALA A 12 -20.50 28.02 -1.62
N THR A 13 -20.53 27.38 -2.79
CA THR A 13 -20.31 25.93 -2.93
C THR A 13 -18.98 25.76 -3.66
N VAL A 14 -18.15 24.83 -3.19
CA VAL A 14 -16.86 24.53 -3.80
C VAL A 14 -16.78 23.03 -4.03
N ALA A 15 -16.45 22.62 -5.26
CA ALA A 15 -16.14 21.23 -5.56
C ALA A 15 -14.80 20.87 -4.89
N ALA A 16 -14.75 19.76 -4.16
CA ALA A 16 -13.53 19.28 -3.50
C ALA A 16 -12.56 18.55 -4.47
N ASN A 17 -12.61 18.91 -5.75
CA ASN A 17 -11.69 18.44 -6.77
C ASN A 17 -10.35 19.18 -6.63
N ILE A 18 -9.23 18.49 -6.79
CA ILE A 18 -7.89 19.10 -6.67
C ILE A 18 -7.34 19.44 -8.05
N LEU A 19 -6.91 20.68 -8.26
CA LEU A 19 -6.20 21.07 -9.48
C LEU A 19 -4.69 20.84 -9.31
N ILE A 20 -4.13 19.90 -10.08
CA ILE A 20 -2.68 19.70 -10.18
C ILE A 20 -2.17 20.47 -11.40
N ILE A 21 -1.22 21.38 -11.20
CA ILE A 21 -0.57 22.13 -12.27
C ILE A 21 0.91 21.73 -12.33
N ALA A 22 1.33 21.20 -13.47
CA ALA A 22 2.69 20.71 -13.65
C ALA A 22 3.19 20.91 -15.09
N ARG A 23 4.50 20.73 -15.29
CA ARG A 23 5.16 20.90 -16.60
C ARG A 23 4.86 19.78 -17.59
N ASP A 24 4.74 18.56 -17.07
CA ASP A 24 4.58 17.32 -17.82
C ASP A 24 3.89 16.25 -16.95
N SER A 25 3.59 15.11 -17.57
CA SER A 25 2.89 14.01 -16.90
C SER A 25 3.70 13.39 -15.76
N GLY A 26 5.04 13.37 -15.84
CA GLY A 26 5.89 12.84 -14.76
C GLY A 26 5.81 13.73 -13.52
N SER A 27 5.95 15.04 -13.71
CA SER A 27 5.81 16.03 -12.65
C SER A 27 4.40 16.05 -12.04
N ALA A 28 3.35 15.87 -12.86
CA ALA A 28 1.98 15.73 -12.37
C ALA A 28 1.78 14.44 -11.57
N ASN A 29 2.44 13.35 -12.00
CA ASN A 29 2.32 12.03 -11.37
C ASN A 29 2.78 12.06 -9.91
N VAL A 30 3.83 12.81 -9.60
CA VAL A 30 4.33 13.00 -8.23
C VAL A 30 3.22 13.41 -7.26
N ALA A 31 2.39 14.40 -7.64
CA ALA A 31 1.28 14.85 -6.81
C ALA A 31 0.07 13.90 -6.87
N SER A 32 -0.23 13.33 -8.05
CA SER A 32 -1.42 12.49 -8.20
C SER A 32 -1.29 11.14 -7.54
N LEU A 33 -0.09 10.59 -7.33
CA LEU A 33 0.10 9.30 -6.65
C LEU A 33 -0.52 9.31 -5.25
N GLY A 34 -0.23 10.33 -4.44
CA GLY A 34 -0.82 10.47 -3.10
C GLY A 34 -2.33 10.66 -3.14
N LEU A 35 -2.82 11.56 -4.00
CA LEU A 35 -4.27 11.80 -4.14
C LEU A 35 -5.00 10.54 -4.59
N ASN A 36 -4.43 9.76 -5.51
CA ASN A 36 -4.94 8.48 -5.95
C ASN A 36 -4.89 7.40 -4.84
N GLY A 37 -3.84 7.39 -4.01
CA GLY A 37 -3.78 6.52 -2.82
C GLY A 37 -4.96 6.76 -1.89
N TYR A 38 -5.29 8.02 -1.60
CA TYR A 38 -6.48 8.39 -0.81
C TYR A 38 -7.80 8.16 -1.57
N GLY A 39 -7.78 8.20 -2.91
CA GLY A 39 -8.99 8.25 -3.74
C GLY A 39 -9.62 9.64 -3.82
N ILE A 40 -8.83 10.71 -3.64
CA ILE A 40 -9.30 12.09 -3.76
C ILE A 40 -9.41 12.47 -5.23
N PRO A 41 -10.58 12.94 -5.73
CA PRO A 41 -10.73 13.39 -7.12
C PRO A 41 -9.80 14.57 -7.45
N PHE A 42 -9.13 14.48 -8.60
CA PHE A 42 -8.25 15.53 -9.09
C PHE A 42 -8.37 15.76 -10.60
N THR A 43 -7.86 16.88 -11.06
CA THR A 43 -7.73 17.27 -12.46
C THR A 43 -6.33 17.79 -12.71
N THR A 44 -5.72 17.35 -13.81
CA THR A 44 -4.36 17.75 -14.18
C THR A 44 -4.38 18.80 -15.29
N LEU A 45 -3.69 19.90 -15.07
CA LEU A 45 -3.31 20.88 -16.09
C LEU A 45 -1.81 20.75 -16.37
N LEU A 46 -1.47 20.39 -17.61
CA LEU A 46 -0.10 20.41 -18.09
C LEU A 46 0.20 21.75 -18.75
N VAL A 47 1.24 22.42 -18.28
CA VAL A 47 1.66 23.75 -18.74
C VAL A 47 3.05 23.61 -19.38
N PRO A 48 3.14 23.41 -20.70
CA PRO A 48 4.44 23.37 -21.39
C PRO A 48 5.12 24.75 -21.34
N GLN A 49 6.39 24.81 -21.75
CA GLN A 49 7.14 26.08 -21.80
C GLN A 49 6.47 27.17 -22.67
N THR A 50 5.63 26.78 -23.65
CA THR A 50 4.86 27.72 -24.47
C THR A 50 3.64 28.31 -23.76
N GLY A 51 3.37 27.90 -22.52
CA GLY A 51 2.19 28.24 -21.74
C GLY A 51 0.99 27.36 -22.03
N ALA A 52 -0.03 27.47 -21.17
CA ALA A 52 -1.36 26.88 -21.32
C ALA A 52 -2.41 27.79 -20.66
N GLU A 53 -3.66 27.67 -21.06
CA GLU A 53 -4.78 28.35 -20.40
C GLU A 53 -5.19 27.64 -19.12
N LEU A 54 -5.62 28.41 -18.11
CA LEU A 54 -6.22 27.84 -16.91
C LEU A 54 -7.60 27.25 -17.25
N PRO A 55 -8.00 26.12 -16.63
CA PRO A 55 -9.38 25.69 -16.68
C PRO A 55 -10.28 26.72 -15.99
N SER A 56 -11.60 26.65 -16.23
CA SER A 56 -12.56 27.49 -15.51
C SER A 56 -12.44 27.22 -14.01
N LEU A 57 -11.96 28.20 -13.24
CA LEU A 57 -11.79 28.07 -11.79
C LEU A 57 -13.13 28.08 -11.05
N GLU A 58 -14.13 28.71 -11.64
CA GLU A 58 -15.49 28.83 -11.10
C GLU A 58 -16.54 28.75 -12.22
N THR A 59 -17.80 28.56 -11.82
CA THR A 59 -18.99 28.62 -12.67
C THR A 59 -20.14 29.26 -11.88
N GLU A 60 -21.33 29.34 -12.48
CA GLU A 60 -22.56 29.73 -11.76
C GLU A 60 -22.90 28.80 -10.57
N LEU A 61 -22.32 27.60 -10.51
CA LEU A 61 -22.49 26.63 -9.41
C LEU A 61 -21.50 26.85 -8.25
N GLY A 62 -20.53 27.74 -8.41
CA GLY A 62 -19.47 28.04 -7.44
C GLY A 62 -18.08 27.63 -7.91
N GLY A 63 -17.16 27.44 -6.97
CA GLY A 63 -15.75 27.12 -7.25
C GLY A 63 -15.57 25.67 -7.70
N ASN A 64 -14.77 25.45 -8.75
CA ASN A 64 -14.55 24.12 -9.34
C ASN A 64 -13.44 23.31 -8.67
N PHE A 65 -12.64 23.94 -7.81
CA PHE A 65 -11.48 23.29 -7.18
C PHE A 65 -11.36 23.63 -5.69
N GLY A 66 -11.21 22.61 -4.86
CA GLY A 66 -11.09 22.71 -3.41
C GLY A 66 -9.65 22.89 -2.92
N GLY A 67 -8.68 22.70 -3.82
CA GLY A 67 -7.25 22.85 -3.57
C GLY A 67 -6.47 22.94 -4.88
N ILE A 68 -5.30 23.55 -4.82
CA ILE A 68 -4.39 23.69 -5.96
C ILE A 68 -3.01 23.15 -5.56
N VAL A 69 -2.40 22.33 -6.40
CA VAL A 69 -1.03 21.83 -6.22
C VAL A 69 -0.19 22.28 -7.41
N VAL A 70 0.95 22.91 -7.18
CA VAL A 70 1.88 23.36 -8.22
C VAL A 70 3.25 22.72 -8.05
N ALA A 71 3.68 21.97 -9.05
CA ALA A 71 4.99 21.33 -9.06
C ALA A 71 6.08 22.26 -9.62
N SER A 72 7.19 22.41 -8.90
CA SER A 72 8.41 23.10 -9.34
C SER A 72 8.21 24.55 -9.81
N GLY A 73 7.16 25.23 -9.32
CA GLY A 73 6.73 26.56 -9.79
C GLY A 73 6.38 26.62 -11.29
N ILE A 74 6.32 25.45 -11.95
CA ILE A 74 6.24 25.27 -13.40
C ILE A 74 7.37 26.07 -14.08
N SER A 75 8.57 26.06 -13.50
CA SER A 75 9.67 26.92 -13.94
C SER A 75 10.42 26.33 -15.14
N TYR A 76 10.74 27.18 -16.11
CA TYR A 76 11.54 26.88 -17.30
C TYR A 76 12.64 27.93 -17.49
N ASP A 77 13.76 27.50 -18.08
CA ASP A 77 14.81 28.41 -18.55
C ASP A 77 14.41 29.03 -19.90
N TYR A 78 14.15 30.33 -19.91
CA TYR A 78 13.85 31.12 -21.11
C TYR A 78 15.11 31.79 -21.71
N GLY A 79 16.30 31.24 -21.42
CA GLY A 79 17.58 31.72 -21.94
C GLY A 79 17.98 33.05 -21.31
N ASP A 80 18.21 34.08 -22.13
CA ASP A 80 18.63 35.41 -21.67
C ASP A 80 17.61 36.07 -20.72
N SER A 81 16.34 35.62 -20.74
CA SER A 81 15.29 36.09 -19.82
C SER A 81 15.31 35.39 -18.46
N GLY A 82 16.16 34.38 -18.30
CA GLY A 82 16.31 33.59 -17.08
C GLY A 82 15.18 32.59 -16.84
N TRP A 83 15.15 32.07 -15.61
CA TRP A 83 14.12 31.14 -15.14
C TRP A 83 12.82 31.88 -14.81
N ALA A 84 11.71 31.40 -15.36
CA ALA A 84 10.38 31.93 -15.08
C ALA A 84 9.32 30.82 -15.15
N SER A 85 8.15 31.09 -14.56
CA SER A 85 7.00 30.17 -14.63
C SER A 85 6.47 30.04 -16.06
N GLY A 86 5.91 28.87 -16.40
CA GLY A 86 5.12 28.64 -17.61
C GLY A 86 3.76 29.36 -17.59
N LEU A 87 3.28 29.75 -16.40
CA LEU A 87 2.09 30.60 -16.26
C LEU A 87 2.47 32.08 -16.23
N THR A 88 1.62 32.90 -16.84
CA THR A 88 1.77 34.36 -16.82
C THR A 88 1.45 34.94 -15.44
N THR A 89 1.92 36.15 -15.17
CA THR A 89 1.57 36.90 -13.94
C THR A 89 0.06 37.03 -13.74
N ASP A 90 -0.70 37.25 -14.83
CA ASP A 90 -2.16 37.38 -14.76
C ASP A 90 -2.84 36.05 -14.42
N GLN A 91 -2.31 34.93 -14.89
CA GLN A 91 -2.81 33.60 -14.51
C GLN A 91 -2.50 33.28 -13.05
N TRP A 92 -1.31 33.61 -12.55
CA TRP A 92 -1.01 33.51 -11.12
C TRP A 92 -1.94 34.39 -10.27
N ASN A 93 -2.22 35.62 -10.71
CA ASN A 93 -3.16 36.50 -10.03
C ASN A 93 -4.60 35.94 -10.05
N GLN A 94 -5.02 35.24 -11.11
CA GLN A 94 -6.32 34.54 -11.14
C GLN A 94 -6.38 33.42 -10.10
N LEU A 95 -5.32 32.62 -9.96
CA LEU A 95 -5.25 31.60 -8.91
C LEU A 95 -5.31 32.23 -7.51
N TYR A 96 -4.55 33.31 -7.28
CA TYR A 96 -4.54 34.02 -5.99
C TYR A 96 -5.89 34.66 -5.66
N ALA A 97 -6.57 35.25 -6.66
CA ALA A 97 -7.92 35.79 -6.49
C ALA A 97 -8.91 34.69 -6.11
N TYR A 98 -8.85 33.54 -6.79
CA TYR A 98 -9.69 32.38 -6.50
C TYR A 98 -9.47 31.84 -5.08
N GLN A 99 -8.21 31.77 -4.62
CA GLN A 99 -7.89 31.40 -3.22
C GLN A 99 -8.57 32.33 -2.22
N LEU A 100 -8.47 33.65 -2.43
CA LEU A 100 -9.06 34.65 -1.54
C LEU A 100 -10.60 34.60 -1.58
N GLU A 101 -11.19 34.45 -2.77
CA GLU A 101 -12.64 34.48 -2.96
C GLU A 101 -13.35 33.27 -2.32
N TYR A 102 -12.79 32.07 -2.51
CA TYR A 102 -13.39 30.81 -2.07
C TYR A 102 -12.74 30.17 -0.82
N GLY A 103 -11.66 30.74 -0.28
CA GLY A 103 -10.92 30.19 0.86
C GLY A 103 -10.13 28.92 0.52
N VAL A 104 -9.70 28.80 -0.73
CA VAL A 104 -8.99 27.62 -1.26
C VAL A 104 -7.49 27.70 -0.96
N ARG A 105 -6.90 26.57 -0.56
CA ARG A 105 -5.47 26.43 -0.22
C ARG A 105 -4.64 26.03 -1.44
N MET A 106 -3.38 26.47 -1.46
CA MET A 106 -2.41 26.11 -2.49
C MET A 106 -1.20 25.41 -1.88
N VAL A 107 -0.73 24.35 -2.52
CA VAL A 107 0.50 23.64 -2.17
C VAL A 107 1.51 23.84 -3.28
N GLN A 108 2.76 24.12 -2.93
CA GLN A 108 3.89 24.15 -3.85
C GLN A 108 5.03 23.30 -3.29
N TYR A 109 5.69 22.54 -4.16
CA TYR A 109 6.87 21.74 -3.79
C TYR A 109 7.91 21.82 -4.90
N ASP A 110 9.14 21.38 -4.61
CA ASP A 110 10.28 21.49 -5.53
C ASP A 110 10.55 22.95 -5.97
N VAL A 111 10.33 23.91 -5.06
CA VAL A 111 10.52 25.33 -5.36
C VAL A 111 11.75 25.89 -4.67
N TYR A 112 12.42 26.83 -5.36
CA TYR A 112 13.55 27.56 -4.80
C TYR A 112 13.08 28.61 -3.78
N PRO A 113 13.66 28.67 -2.56
CA PRO A 113 13.28 29.64 -1.54
C PRO A 113 13.37 31.08 -2.04
N GLY A 114 12.35 31.89 -1.76
CA GLY A 114 12.26 33.23 -2.31
C GLY A 114 11.12 34.04 -1.69
N SER A 115 11.08 35.33 -2.05
CA SER A 115 10.12 36.27 -1.45
C SER A 115 8.65 35.91 -1.67
N ASP A 116 8.31 35.21 -2.75
CA ASP A 116 6.95 34.70 -2.99
C ASP A 116 6.52 33.61 -1.99
N TYR A 117 7.47 33.04 -1.27
CA TYR A 117 7.29 32.05 -0.21
C TYR A 117 7.67 32.61 1.18
N GLY A 118 7.94 33.92 1.29
CA GLY A 118 8.31 34.55 2.55
C GLY A 118 9.68 34.11 3.10
N THR A 119 10.54 33.56 2.24
CA THR A 119 11.83 32.99 2.62
C THR A 119 12.99 33.53 1.76
N SER A 120 14.21 33.25 2.20
CA SER A 120 15.44 33.38 1.41
C SER A 120 16.26 32.10 1.51
N VAL A 121 16.97 31.76 0.44
CA VAL A 121 17.84 30.59 0.39
C VAL A 121 19.08 30.74 1.28
N ILE A 122 19.57 29.61 1.79
CA ILE A 122 20.85 29.47 2.48
C ILE A 122 21.73 28.53 1.64
N GLY A 123 22.86 29.02 1.16
CA GLY A 123 23.76 28.25 0.30
C GLY A 123 23.22 28.04 -1.13
N ASP A 124 23.81 27.09 -1.86
CA ASP A 124 23.58 26.89 -3.29
C ASP A 124 22.72 25.64 -3.60
N GLY A 125 22.25 24.91 -2.58
CA GLY A 125 21.45 23.67 -2.66
C GLY A 125 22.11 22.48 -1.95
N CYS A 126 21.34 21.44 -1.66
CA CYS A 126 21.80 20.18 -1.06
C CYS A 126 20.94 19.00 -1.58
N CYS A 127 21.41 17.75 -1.58
CA CYS A 127 22.78 17.32 -1.28
C CYS A 127 23.36 16.53 -2.45
N ASP A 128 24.69 16.57 -2.61
CA ASP A 128 25.40 15.70 -3.55
C ASP A 128 25.16 14.22 -3.19
N SER A 129 25.36 13.31 -4.16
CA SER A 129 25.20 11.86 -3.93
C SER A 129 26.04 11.36 -2.75
N GLY A 130 25.42 10.60 -1.84
CA GLY A 130 26.05 10.07 -0.62
C GLY A 130 26.16 11.08 0.53
N VAL A 131 25.55 12.27 0.42
CA VAL A 131 25.50 13.27 1.50
C VAL A 131 24.09 13.33 2.05
N GLU A 132 23.91 12.85 3.29
CA GLU A 132 22.62 12.89 4.00
C GLU A 132 22.34 14.28 4.60
N GLN A 133 21.05 14.61 4.66
CA GLN A 133 20.51 15.67 5.49
C GLN A 133 19.08 15.32 5.91
N ASP A 134 18.89 14.82 7.13
CA ASP A 134 17.53 14.46 7.59
C ASP A 134 16.56 15.65 7.51
N ILE A 135 15.33 15.39 7.08
CA ILE A 135 14.18 16.29 7.20
C ILE A 135 13.23 15.79 8.28
N SER A 136 12.67 16.69 9.09
CA SER A 136 11.61 16.34 10.05
C SER A 136 10.56 17.45 10.15
N PHE A 137 9.31 17.07 10.46
CA PHE A 137 8.29 18.05 10.79
C PHE A 137 8.55 18.66 12.17
N THR A 138 8.65 19.99 12.23
CA THR A 138 8.80 20.74 13.47
C THR A 138 7.46 21.17 14.05
N ASP A 139 6.42 21.29 13.22
CA ASP A 139 5.06 21.63 13.63
C ASP A 139 4.02 20.99 12.70
N VAL A 140 3.08 20.23 13.28
CA VAL A 140 1.98 19.53 12.57
C VAL A 140 0.59 20.06 12.96
N THR A 141 0.52 21.16 13.71
CA THR A 141 -0.74 21.70 14.27
C THR A 141 -1.71 22.22 13.22
N ASP A 142 -1.24 22.54 12.02
CA ASP A 142 -2.07 23.00 10.90
C ASP A 142 -2.74 21.85 10.12
N PHE A 143 -2.32 20.61 10.37
CA PHE A 143 -2.84 19.40 9.74
C PHE A 143 -2.90 18.21 10.73
N PRO A 144 -3.56 18.38 11.89
CA PRO A 144 -3.46 17.42 13.00
C PRO A 144 -4.03 16.04 12.66
N THR A 145 -5.03 15.96 11.76
CA THR A 145 -5.60 14.67 11.33
C THR A 145 -4.69 13.89 10.39
N ALA A 146 -3.56 14.46 9.96
CA ALA A 146 -2.53 13.76 9.20
C ALA A 146 -1.85 12.69 10.08
N GLY A 147 -1.89 12.83 11.41
CA GLY A 147 -1.34 11.85 12.34
C GLY A 147 0.17 11.63 12.19
N LEU A 148 0.91 12.67 11.77
CA LEU A 148 2.37 12.65 11.60
C LEU A 148 3.04 13.02 12.91
N ARG A 149 4.15 12.35 13.25
CA ARG A 149 4.91 12.64 14.48
C ARG A 149 5.96 13.72 14.24
N THR A 150 5.98 14.74 15.11
CA THR A 150 6.98 15.82 15.07
C THR A 150 8.37 15.30 15.47
N GLY A 151 9.42 15.83 14.84
CA GLY A 151 10.83 15.54 15.17
C GLY A 151 11.33 14.17 14.73
N ALA A 152 10.51 13.36 14.04
CA ALA A 152 10.95 12.12 13.43
C ALA A 152 11.68 12.43 12.11
N GLY A 153 13.01 12.35 12.12
CA GLY A 153 13.86 12.54 10.93
C GLY A 153 13.65 11.42 9.90
N VAL A 154 13.66 11.80 8.62
CA VAL A 154 13.69 10.90 7.46
C VAL A 154 14.74 11.40 6.45
N SER A 155 15.32 10.48 5.69
CA SER A 155 16.40 10.77 4.74
C SER A 155 15.96 11.72 3.62
N THR A 156 16.86 12.60 3.18
CA THR A 156 16.66 13.38 1.94
C THR A 156 17.57 12.90 0.81
N GLU A 157 18.25 11.76 0.96
CA GLU A 157 19.16 11.26 -0.06
C GLU A 157 18.45 11.06 -1.41
N GLY A 158 19.08 11.58 -2.47
CA GLY A 158 18.51 11.57 -3.82
C GLY A 158 17.43 12.63 -4.08
N LEU A 159 16.92 13.30 -3.05
CA LEU A 159 15.96 14.41 -3.18
C LEU A 159 16.70 15.74 -3.11
N TRP A 160 16.85 16.40 -4.26
CA TRP A 160 17.42 17.75 -4.29
C TRP A 160 16.55 18.73 -3.49
N HIS A 161 17.18 19.61 -2.72
CA HIS A 161 16.52 20.55 -1.82
C HIS A 161 17.36 21.81 -1.56
N TYR A 162 16.73 22.79 -0.92
CA TYR A 162 17.33 24.08 -0.62
C TYR A 162 17.03 24.49 0.82
N SER A 163 18.06 24.57 1.66
CA SER A 163 17.96 25.18 2.98
C SER A 163 17.44 26.61 2.89
N ALA A 164 16.44 26.95 3.70
CA ALA A 164 15.82 28.26 3.71
C ALA A 164 15.92 28.96 5.08
N SER A 165 15.71 30.28 5.04
CA SER A 165 15.48 31.14 6.20
C SER A 165 14.19 31.93 6.01
N ILE A 166 13.39 32.07 7.08
CA ILE A 166 12.16 32.86 7.06
C ILE A 166 12.47 34.35 7.16
N LEU A 167 11.89 35.16 6.26
CA LEU A 167 12.08 36.61 6.23
C LEU A 167 11.15 37.36 7.19
N ASN A 168 9.92 36.86 7.39
CA ASN A 168 8.92 37.48 8.26
C ASN A 168 8.02 36.43 8.93
N THR A 169 8.18 36.26 10.23
CA THR A 169 7.40 35.30 11.02
C THR A 169 5.94 35.71 11.25
N SER A 170 5.56 36.94 10.88
CA SER A 170 4.16 37.40 11.00
C SER A 170 3.25 36.85 9.90
N ASN A 171 3.83 36.40 8.77
CA ASN A 171 3.09 35.88 7.62
C ASN A 171 3.61 34.53 7.12
N THR A 172 4.69 34.00 7.70
CA THR A 172 5.35 32.77 7.28
C THR A 172 5.77 31.98 8.50
N LYS A 173 5.31 30.73 8.59
CA LYS A 173 5.57 29.81 9.71
C LYS A 173 6.34 28.60 9.20
N GLU A 174 7.38 28.19 9.91
CA GLU A 174 8.08 26.92 9.65
C GLU A 174 7.21 25.74 10.08
N ILE A 175 7.18 24.68 9.27
CA ILE A 175 6.53 23.40 9.61
C ILE A 175 7.47 22.20 9.53
N ALA A 176 8.60 22.32 8.83
CA ALA A 176 9.63 21.30 8.75
C ALA A 176 11.01 21.92 8.67
N SER A 177 12.01 21.22 9.20
CA SER A 177 13.42 21.60 9.17
C SER A 177 14.29 20.52 8.56
N PHE A 178 15.35 20.95 7.88
CA PHE A 178 16.51 20.13 7.58
C PHE A 178 17.46 20.20 8.77
N ALA A 179 17.94 19.05 9.23
CA ALA A 179 18.95 18.95 10.26
C ALA A 179 20.31 19.52 9.78
N ALA A 180 21.14 19.98 10.70
CA ALA A 180 22.53 20.28 10.41
C ALA A 180 23.26 19.03 9.89
N ASN A 181 24.09 19.19 8.86
CA ASN A 181 24.94 18.14 8.31
C ASN A 181 26.37 18.65 8.02
N SER A 182 27.10 17.95 7.15
CA SER A 182 28.47 18.30 6.76
C SER A 182 28.56 19.54 5.85
N VAL A 183 27.46 19.95 5.21
CA VAL A 183 27.39 21.08 4.25
C VAL A 183 26.74 22.30 4.89
N VAL A 184 25.57 22.12 5.50
CA VAL A 184 24.80 23.15 6.20
C VAL A 184 24.92 22.89 7.70
N THR A 185 25.70 23.73 8.40
CA THR A 185 26.16 23.44 9.77
C THR A 185 25.16 23.82 10.87
N THR A 186 23.98 24.31 10.51
CA THR A 186 22.87 24.61 11.41
C THR A 186 21.57 24.10 10.80
N ASP A 187 20.61 23.74 11.64
CA ASP A 187 19.26 23.44 11.18
C ASP A 187 18.71 24.62 10.35
N SER A 188 17.92 24.28 9.34
CA SER A 188 17.39 25.26 8.39
C SER A 188 15.97 24.90 7.99
N THR A 189 15.20 25.88 7.53
CA THR A 189 13.79 25.68 7.15
C THR A 189 13.70 24.82 5.89
N ALA A 190 12.90 23.75 5.94
CA ALA A 190 12.63 22.84 4.83
C ALA A 190 11.23 23.04 4.22
N ALA A 191 10.25 23.43 5.03
CA ALA A 191 8.91 23.73 4.57
C ALA A 191 8.24 24.81 5.43
N VAL A 192 7.33 25.58 4.81
CA VAL A 192 6.60 26.67 5.45
C VAL A 192 5.11 26.65 5.12
N ILE A 193 4.32 27.31 5.96
CA ILE A 193 2.98 27.80 5.63
C ILE A 193 3.01 29.32 5.60
N ASN A 194 2.53 29.92 4.52
CA ASN A 194 2.31 31.35 4.42
C ASN A 194 0.83 31.70 4.63
N ASN A 195 0.59 32.85 5.25
CA ASN A 195 -0.68 33.57 5.20
C ASN A 195 -0.43 34.99 4.69
N PHE A 196 -0.78 35.22 3.42
CA PHE A 196 -0.63 36.51 2.77
C PHE A 196 -2.01 37.18 2.68
N ASP A 197 -2.38 37.87 3.76
CA ASP A 197 -3.64 38.61 3.89
C ASP A 197 -4.88 37.75 3.60
N GLY A 198 -4.89 36.51 4.12
CA GLY A 198 -5.96 35.53 3.91
C GLY A 198 -5.66 34.48 2.83
N ARG A 199 -4.68 34.73 1.95
CA ARG A 199 -4.22 33.70 1.00
C ARG A 199 -3.26 32.74 1.68
N GLU A 200 -3.68 31.49 1.81
CA GLU A 200 -2.89 30.43 2.43
C GLU A 200 -2.12 29.61 1.38
N GLN A 201 -0.82 29.37 1.62
CA GLN A 201 -0.08 28.36 0.86
C GLN A 201 0.87 27.55 1.74
N MET A 202 1.08 26.28 1.41
CA MET A 202 2.10 25.42 2.01
C MET A 202 3.19 25.16 0.98
N VAL A 203 4.45 25.30 1.38
CA VAL A 203 5.59 25.28 0.48
C VAL A 203 6.68 24.34 0.99
N PHE A 204 7.13 23.42 0.13
CA PHE A 204 8.27 22.53 0.39
C PHE A 204 9.47 22.94 -0.48
N PHE A 205 10.63 23.11 0.15
CA PHE A 205 11.90 23.45 -0.51
C PHE A 205 12.72 22.20 -0.85
N ILE A 206 12.02 21.11 -1.18
CA ILE A 206 12.57 19.79 -1.52
C ILE A 206 11.80 19.22 -2.71
N SER A 207 12.51 18.54 -3.60
CA SER A 207 11.91 17.72 -4.64
C SER A 207 11.17 16.54 -4.01
N LEU A 208 10.06 16.14 -4.62
CA LEU A 208 9.27 15.00 -4.17
C LEU A 208 9.11 14.03 -5.33
N ASP A 209 9.18 12.73 -5.03
CA ASP A 209 8.77 11.66 -5.94
C ASP A 209 8.44 10.38 -5.15
N PRO A 210 7.15 10.18 -4.79
CA PRO A 210 6.72 9.01 -4.02
C PRO A 210 6.80 7.70 -4.81
N SER A 211 7.16 7.72 -6.11
CA SER A 211 7.34 6.49 -6.89
C SER A 211 8.56 5.68 -6.44
N TRP A 212 9.60 6.34 -5.92
CA TRP A 212 10.83 5.69 -5.44
C TRP A 212 11.28 6.15 -4.04
N SER A 213 10.84 7.32 -3.56
CA SER A 213 11.26 7.85 -2.25
C SER A 213 10.22 7.62 -1.16
N SER A 214 10.60 6.90 -0.10
CA SER A 214 9.78 6.73 1.12
C SER A 214 9.53 8.06 1.82
N THR A 215 10.52 8.95 1.88
CA THR A 215 10.39 10.32 2.39
C THR A 215 9.33 11.10 1.62
N SER A 216 9.33 11.03 0.29
CA SER A 216 8.31 11.70 -0.52
C SER A 216 6.91 11.14 -0.26
N ALA A 217 6.79 9.81 -0.16
CA ALA A 217 5.56 9.15 0.21
C ALA A 217 5.07 9.55 1.61
N TYR A 218 5.99 9.76 2.58
CA TYR A 218 5.67 10.24 3.93
C TYR A 218 5.24 11.71 3.97
N LEU A 219 6.03 12.61 3.37
CA LEU A 219 5.80 14.06 3.43
C LEU A 219 4.49 14.47 2.75
N GLN A 220 4.01 13.70 1.76
CA GLN A 220 2.82 14.07 1.00
C GLN A 220 1.56 14.18 1.87
N HIS A 221 1.52 13.42 2.98
CA HIS A 221 0.36 13.39 3.86
C HIS A 221 0.14 14.70 4.60
N ALA A 222 1.19 15.50 4.83
CA ALA A 222 1.06 16.82 5.42
C ALA A 222 0.28 17.75 4.49
N TRP A 223 0.71 17.87 3.22
CA TRP A 223 0.08 18.80 2.29
C TRP A 223 -1.29 18.34 1.81
N ILE A 224 -1.51 17.02 1.61
CA ILE A 224 -2.83 16.48 1.25
C ILE A 224 -3.84 16.80 2.36
N THR A 225 -3.47 16.52 3.61
CA THR A 225 -4.37 16.77 4.75
C THR A 225 -4.60 18.25 4.96
N TRP A 226 -3.54 19.06 4.92
CA TRP A 226 -3.65 20.51 5.09
C TRP A 226 -4.52 21.16 4.02
N MET A 227 -4.28 20.84 2.74
CA MET A 227 -5.01 21.40 1.62
C MET A 227 -6.50 21.05 1.67
N THR A 228 -6.83 19.80 2.02
CA THR A 228 -8.22 19.33 2.16
C THR A 228 -8.85 19.70 3.51
N ARG A 229 -8.08 20.32 4.42
CA ARG A 229 -8.48 20.53 5.82
C ARG A 229 -8.92 19.23 6.53
N GLY A 230 -8.44 18.08 6.05
CA GLY A 230 -8.83 16.75 6.50
C GLY A 230 -10.24 16.30 6.08
N LEU A 231 -10.92 17.02 5.18
CA LEU A 231 -12.27 16.73 4.69
C LEU A 231 -12.26 16.44 3.18
N HIS A 232 -12.49 15.19 2.78
CA HIS A 232 -12.44 14.78 1.38
C HIS A 232 -13.23 13.49 1.10
N ALA A 233 -13.61 13.27 -0.18
CA ALA A 233 -14.02 11.94 -0.63
C ALA A 233 -12.75 11.12 -0.84
N GLY A 234 -12.61 10.06 -0.08
CA GLY A 234 -11.39 9.28 0.03
C GLY A 234 -11.23 8.66 1.42
N TRP A 235 -10.24 7.78 1.54
CA TRP A 235 -10.00 6.94 2.71
C TRP A 235 -8.50 6.71 2.89
N ARG A 236 -8.04 6.75 4.14
CA ARG A 236 -6.68 6.38 4.52
C ARG A 236 -6.71 5.12 5.38
N ARG A 237 -6.10 4.05 4.88
CA ARG A 237 -5.85 2.80 5.60
C ARG A 237 -4.50 2.27 5.17
N VAL A 238 -3.82 1.59 6.08
CA VAL A 238 -2.62 0.81 5.78
C VAL A 238 -2.89 -0.61 6.22
N ASN A 239 -2.78 -1.53 5.26
CA ASN A 239 -2.87 -2.96 5.53
C ASN A 239 -1.47 -3.57 5.64
N ILE A 240 -1.29 -4.48 6.60
CA ILE A 240 -0.07 -5.28 6.75
C ILE A 240 -0.44 -6.76 6.67
N ASN A 241 -0.70 -7.21 5.45
CA ASN A 241 -1.06 -8.59 5.17
C ASN A 241 0.22 -9.36 4.83
N THR A 242 0.67 -10.24 5.72
CA THR A 242 1.87 -11.05 5.51
C THR A 242 1.48 -12.49 5.25
N GLN A 243 1.67 -12.95 4.00
CA GLN A 243 1.30 -14.29 3.58
C GLN A 243 2.50 -15.22 3.65
N VAL A 244 2.33 -16.36 4.32
CA VAL A 244 3.34 -17.42 4.45
C VAL A 244 2.91 -18.60 3.59
N ASP A 245 3.57 -18.75 2.46
CA ASP A 245 3.38 -19.83 1.49
C ASP A 245 4.03 -21.14 2.01
N ASP A 246 3.78 -22.24 1.29
CA ASP A 246 4.40 -23.56 1.49
C ASP A 246 4.13 -24.27 2.83
N MET A 247 3.12 -23.89 3.60
CA MET A 247 2.86 -24.53 4.89
C MET A 247 2.54 -26.02 4.72
N MET A 248 3.15 -26.83 5.59
CA MET A 248 3.23 -28.30 5.57
C MET A 248 4.29 -28.91 4.64
N LEU A 249 4.85 -28.16 3.68
CA LEU A 249 5.89 -28.65 2.78
C LEU A 249 7.27 -28.66 3.45
N THR A 250 8.19 -29.35 2.80
CA THR A 250 9.64 -29.24 3.06
C THR A 250 10.26 -28.44 1.92
N THR A 251 11.00 -27.38 2.24
CA THR A 251 11.68 -26.53 1.26
C THR A 251 13.17 -26.86 1.25
N GLN A 252 13.76 -27.01 0.07
CA GLN A 252 15.22 -27.03 -0.06
C GLN A 252 15.75 -25.64 0.21
N VAL A 253 16.71 -25.49 1.13
CA VAL A 253 17.24 -24.16 1.46
C VAL A 253 18.43 -23.80 0.55
N TYR A 254 18.55 -22.50 0.23
CA TYR A 254 19.61 -21.96 -0.61
C TYR A 254 20.99 -22.19 0.04
N GLU A 255 21.12 -21.82 1.32
CA GLU A 255 22.33 -22.04 2.13
C GLU A 255 21.97 -22.60 3.53
N PRO A 256 22.61 -23.70 3.98
CA PRO A 256 23.62 -24.48 3.28
C PRO A 256 23.04 -25.34 2.15
N SER A 257 23.64 -25.23 0.96
CA SER A 257 23.17 -25.91 -0.24
C SER A 257 23.01 -27.43 -0.03
N GLY A 258 21.88 -27.96 -0.48
CA GLY A 258 21.53 -29.38 -0.38
C GLY A 258 20.89 -29.79 0.95
N SER A 259 20.68 -28.85 1.87
CA SER A 259 19.84 -29.07 3.05
C SER A 259 18.39 -28.69 2.79
N THR A 260 17.51 -29.19 3.65
CA THR A 260 16.06 -28.94 3.58
C THR A 260 15.55 -28.52 4.94
N PHE A 261 14.50 -27.71 4.96
CA PHE A 261 13.86 -27.28 6.19
C PHE A 261 12.33 -27.42 6.08
N ARG A 262 11.73 -27.89 7.17
CA ARG A 262 10.30 -27.91 7.40
C ARG A 262 10.05 -27.33 8.79
N ILE A 263 9.17 -26.32 8.86
CA ILE A 263 8.79 -25.66 10.10
C ILE A 263 8.29 -26.66 11.15
N THR A 264 8.59 -26.39 12.42
CA THR A 264 8.22 -27.25 13.54
C THR A 264 7.14 -26.63 14.42
N PRO A 265 6.44 -27.43 15.27
CA PRO A 265 5.54 -26.88 16.28
C PRO A 265 6.21 -25.86 17.23
N ASP A 266 7.47 -26.09 17.62
CA ASP A 266 8.21 -25.16 18.51
C ASP A 266 8.46 -23.81 17.84
N ASP A 267 8.78 -23.81 16.54
CA ASP A 267 8.89 -22.57 15.77
C ASP A 267 7.56 -21.81 15.76
N LEU A 268 6.44 -22.50 15.54
CA LEU A 268 5.12 -21.89 15.47
C LEU A 268 4.59 -21.43 16.84
N ASP A 269 4.91 -22.12 17.92
CA ASP A 269 4.64 -21.66 19.29
C ASP A 269 5.27 -20.28 19.53
N ALA A 270 6.52 -20.11 19.14
CA ALA A 270 7.23 -18.85 19.27
C ALA A 270 6.69 -17.75 18.34
N ILE A 271 6.24 -18.08 17.12
CA ILE A 271 5.53 -17.11 16.26
C ILE A 271 4.21 -16.69 16.92
N ARG A 272 3.37 -17.66 17.34
CA ARG A 272 2.08 -17.40 18.01
C ARG A 272 2.25 -16.50 19.23
N ASP A 273 3.24 -16.79 20.07
CA ASP A 273 3.47 -16.05 21.31
C ASP A 273 4.09 -14.66 21.05
N TRP A 274 4.74 -14.46 19.90
CA TRP A 274 5.23 -13.16 19.45
C TRP A 274 4.13 -12.26 18.88
N ILE A 275 3.09 -12.78 18.24
CA ILE A 275 1.97 -11.99 17.68
C ILE A 275 1.41 -10.94 18.67
N PRO A 276 1.02 -11.28 19.92
CA PRO A 276 0.54 -10.26 20.86
C PRO A 276 1.63 -9.24 21.23
N THR A 277 2.91 -9.63 21.21
CA THR A 277 4.05 -8.74 21.49
C THR A 277 4.21 -7.68 20.41
N ILE A 278 4.15 -8.07 19.13
CA ILE A 278 4.26 -7.11 18.01
C ILE A 278 3.01 -6.23 17.90
N ASN A 279 1.81 -6.77 18.14
CA ASN A 279 0.57 -5.98 18.19
C ASN A 279 0.66 -4.88 19.27
N ALA A 280 1.22 -5.18 20.44
CA ALA A 280 1.39 -4.20 21.52
C ALA A 280 2.38 -3.07 21.19
N LYS A 281 3.21 -3.22 20.15
CA LYS A 281 4.12 -2.17 19.66
C LYS A 281 3.46 -1.24 18.63
N MET A 282 2.31 -1.63 18.07
CA MET A 282 1.59 -0.86 17.06
C MET A 282 0.77 0.26 17.70
N ASN A 283 0.39 1.27 16.88
CA ASN A 283 -0.49 2.34 17.32
C ASN A 283 -1.89 1.80 17.68
N ALA A 284 -2.64 2.57 18.49
CA ALA A 284 -4.01 2.20 18.87
C ALA A 284 -4.90 1.92 17.64
N GLY A 285 -5.78 0.93 17.75
CA GLY A 285 -6.66 0.50 16.65
C GLY A 285 -6.03 -0.48 15.67
N SER A 286 -4.73 -0.78 15.82
CA SER A 286 -4.05 -1.79 15.00
C SER A 286 -4.49 -3.20 15.35
N SER A 287 -4.38 -4.11 14.38
CA SER A 287 -4.59 -5.54 14.55
C SER A 287 -3.73 -6.28 13.52
N TYR A 288 -2.94 -7.24 13.98
CA TYR A 288 -2.03 -8.00 13.13
C TYR A 288 -2.04 -9.49 13.45
N TRP A 289 -1.99 -10.29 12.39
CA TRP A 289 -1.77 -11.73 12.42
C TRP A 289 -1.23 -12.17 11.05
N PRO A 290 -0.37 -13.20 10.94
CA PRO A 290 0.07 -13.69 9.64
C PRO A 290 -1.01 -14.59 9.00
N GLU A 291 -1.09 -14.54 7.66
CA GLU A 291 -1.97 -15.39 6.88
C GLU A 291 -1.17 -16.53 6.24
N VAL A 292 -1.67 -17.77 6.24
CA VAL A 292 -0.87 -18.96 5.91
C VAL A 292 -1.50 -19.77 4.79
N GLY A 293 -0.72 -20.00 3.72
CA GLY A 293 -1.05 -20.82 2.56
C GLY A 293 -0.67 -22.28 2.77
N PHE A 294 -1.67 -23.18 2.79
CA PHE A 294 -1.44 -24.59 3.09
C PHE A 294 -1.39 -25.50 1.88
N ASN A 295 -0.51 -26.51 1.95
CA ASN A 295 -0.41 -27.62 1.01
C ASN A 295 -0.69 -28.96 1.70
N GLY A 296 -1.92 -29.46 1.59
CA GLY A 296 -2.34 -30.68 2.30
C GLY A 296 -1.50 -31.92 1.99
N ASN A 297 -0.90 -31.99 0.80
CA ASN A 297 -0.04 -33.12 0.44
C ASN A 297 1.21 -33.24 1.32
N GLY A 298 1.76 -32.11 1.81
CA GLY A 298 2.91 -32.12 2.72
C GLY A 298 2.59 -32.77 4.07
N ASN A 299 1.35 -32.64 4.53
CA ASN A 299 0.86 -33.32 5.72
C ASN A 299 0.75 -34.84 5.48
N ILE A 300 0.21 -35.26 4.33
CA ILE A 300 0.11 -36.68 3.96
C ILE A 300 1.51 -37.30 3.81
N ASP A 301 2.42 -36.62 3.12
CA ASP A 301 3.79 -37.07 2.90
C ASP A 301 4.53 -37.26 4.23
N THR A 302 4.48 -36.27 5.11
CA THR A 302 5.09 -36.35 6.45
C THR A 302 4.51 -37.51 7.25
N SER A 303 3.18 -37.63 7.29
CA SER A 303 2.46 -38.68 8.02
C SER A 303 2.81 -40.09 7.52
N SER A 304 3.04 -40.22 6.22
CA SER A 304 3.40 -41.49 5.57
C SER A 304 4.80 -41.98 5.92
N ASN A 305 5.68 -41.05 6.29
CA ASN A 305 7.08 -41.32 6.65
C ASN A 305 7.29 -41.56 8.17
N ILE A 306 6.24 -41.45 8.97
CA ILE A 306 6.23 -41.82 10.40
C ILE A 306 5.84 -43.29 10.55
N ASP A 307 6.45 -44.03 11.49
CA ASP A 307 6.24 -45.47 11.75
C ASP A 307 4.81 -45.99 11.47
N ASP A 308 4.70 -47.03 10.63
CA ASP A 308 3.45 -47.64 10.10
C ASP A 308 2.56 -46.71 9.24
N GLY A 309 2.98 -45.47 9.01
CA GLY A 309 2.25 -44.42 8.29
C GLY A 309 2.00 -44.76 6.82
N TRP A 310 2.95 -45.40 6.14
CA TRP A 310 2.81 -45.79 4.72
C TRP A 310 1.51 -46.57 4.45
N GLY A 311 1.18 -47.53 5.31
CA GLY A 311 -0.04 -48.34 5.16
C GLY A 311 -1.32 -47.58 5.51
N ILE A 312 -1.24 -46.67 6.49
CA ILE A 312 -2.39 -45.88 6.98
C ILE A 312 -2.73 -44.73 6.04
N CYS A 313 -1.72 -44.13 5.43
CA CYS A 313 -1.83 -43.07 4.45
C CYS A 313 -1.95 -43.58 3.02
N SER A 314 -2.52 -44.77 2.82
CA SER A 314 -2.82 -45.34 1.50
C SER A 314 -1.64 -45.37 0.52
N GLY A 315 -0.42 -45.53 1.03
CA GLY A 315 0.80 -45.58 0.22
C GLY A 315 1.41 -44.22 -0.13
N GLY A 316 1.16 -43.17 0.66
CA GLY A 316 1.89 -41.91 0.55
C GLY A 316 1.05 -40.73 0.07
N GLY A 317 1.73 -39.59 -0.08
CA GLY A 317 1.20 -38.43 -0.79
C GLY A 317 1.22 -38.63 -2.31
N VAL A 318 0.79 -37.58 -3.01
CA VAL A 318 0.79 -37.47 -4.46
C VAL A 318 2.09 -36.82 -4.92
N TYR A 319 2.72 -37.39 -5.96
CA TYR A 319 3.90 -36.82 -6.61
C TYR A 319 3.67 -36.70 -8.12
N PRO A 320 3.28 -35.52 -8.61
CA PRO A 320 3.10 -35.30 -10.05
C PRO A 320 4.41 -35.54 -10.82
N ALA A 321 4.36 -36.35 -11.88
CA ALA A 321 5.56 -36.78 -12.58
C ALA A 321 6.09 -35.73 -13.57
N GLY A 322 7.42 -35.52 -13.54
CA GLY A 322 8.17 -34.86 -14.62
C GLY A 322 7.94 -33.35 -14.77
N ILE A 323 7.54 -32.64 -13.70
CA ILE A 323 7.23 -31.19 -13.65
C ILE A 323 8.18 -30.37 -14.55
N THR A 324 7.62 -29.61 -15.49
CA THR A 324 8.36 -28.70 -16.38
C THR A 324 7.70 -27.34 -16.34
N SER A 325 8.41 -26.33 -15.87
CA SER A 325 7.94 -24.94 -15.93
C SER A 325 8.44 -24.30 -17.23
N PRO A 326 7.54 -23.80 -18.10
CA PRO A 326 7.91 -22.92 -19.18
C PRO A 326 8.46 -21.59 -18.62
N PRO A 327 9.01 -20.70 -19.47
CA PRO A 327 9.39 -19.36 -19.04
C PRO A 327 8.20 -18.59 -18.43
N ALA A 328 8.50 -17.61 -17.57
CA ALA A 328 7.50 -16.69 -17.05
C ALA A 328 6.66 -16.07 -18.18
N GLU A 329 5.39 -15.80 -17.88
CA GLU A 329 4.38 -15.25 -18.80
C GLU A 329 4.04 -16.13 -20.01
N TRP A 330 4.43 -17.41 -19.99
CA TRP A 330 4.05 -18.34 -21.05
C TRP A 330 2.56 -18.66 -20.99
N LYS A 331 1.84 -18.24 -22.04
CA LYS A 331 0.43 -18.59 -22.23
C LYS A 331 0.27 -19.99 -22.79
N LYS A 332 -0.34 -20.89 -22.03
CA LYS A 332 -0.61 -22.25 -22.48
C LYS A 332 -1.66 -22.29 -23.60
N PRO A 333 -1.41 -23.01 -24.71
CA PRO A 333 -2.46 -23.37 -25.64
C PRO A 333 -3.54 -24.24 -24.95
N LEU A 334 -4.78 -23.79 -24.96
CA LEU A 334 -5.91 -24.46 -24.31
C LEU A 334 -6.08 -25.91 -24.78
N GLY A 335 -6.45 -26.80 -23.85
CA GLY A 335 -6.65 -28.22 -24.12
C GLY A 335 -5.38 -29.02 -24.38
N THR A 336 -4.19 -28.43 -24.24
CA THR A 336 -2.91 -29.15 -24.35
C THR A 336 -2.38 -29.58 -22.97
N GLY A 337 -1.13 -30.05 -22.89
CA GLY A 337 -0.53 -30.55 -21.66
C GLY A 337 -0.66 -32.07 -21.52
N THR A 338 -0.19 -32.60 -20.40
CA THR A 338 -0.26 -34.04 -20.09
C THR A 338 -0.51 -34.20 -18.60
N ASN A 339 -1.50 -35.02 -18.24
CA ASN A 339 -1.83 -35.30 -16.84
C ASN A 339 -0.59 -35.84 -16.10
N ARG A 340 -0.24 -35.21 -14.99
CA ARG A 340 0.94 -35.57 -14.19
C ARG A 340 0.58 -36.24 -12.88
N TRP A 341 -0.63 -35.98 -12.39
CA TRP A 341 -1.19 -36.72 -11.28
C TRP A 341 -1.28 -38.22 -11.59
N PRO A 342 -1.00 -39.09 -10.61
CA PRO A 342 -1.22 -40.52 -10.76
C PRO A 342 -2.70 -40.81 -11.05
N SER A 343 -2.97 -41.97 -11.65
CA SER A 343 -4.34 -42.42 -11.94
C SER A 343 -5.17 -42.67 -10.68
N THR A 344 -4.51 -42.85 -9.54
CA THR A 344 -5.10 -42.98 -8.20
C THR A 344 -4.26 -42.17 -7.21
N PRO A 345 -4.87 -41.47 -6.25
CA PRO A 345 -6.32 -41.38 -6.00
C PRO A 345 -7.07 -40.45 -6.97
N THR A 346 -8.35 -40.74 -7.23
CA THR A 346 -9.23 -39.91 -8.08
C THR A 346 -10.05 -38.89 -7.28
N ALA A 347 -10.14 -39.06 -5.97
CA ALA A 347 -10.74 -38.15 -5.01
C ALA A 347 -9.93 -38.22 -3.71
N TYR A 348 -9.98 -37.16 -2.90
CA TYR A 348 -9.34 -37.15 -1.58
C TYR A 348 -9.97 -38.23 -0.68
N ASP A 349 -9.16 -39.20 -0.24
CA ASP A 349 -9.62 -40.38 0.53
C ASP A 349 -8.72 -40.77 1.72
N TRP A 350 -7.72 -39.95 2.05
CA TRP A 350 -6.92 -40.14 3.27
C TRP A 350 -7.78 -39.97 4.53
N THR A 351 -7.46 -40.75 5.56
CA THR A 351 -8.19 -40.77 6.83
C THR A 351 -7.65 -39.75 7.82
N THR A 352 -8.46 -39.35 8.79
CA THR A 352 -7.99 -38.57 9.95
C THR A 352 -6.84 -39.28 10.68
N ASP A 353 -6.88 -40.62 10.79
CA ASP A 353 -5.78 -41.43 11.36
C ASP A 353 -4.46 -41.29 10.59
N CYS A 354 -4.51 -40.90 9.30
CA CYS A 354 -3.32 -40.56 8.54
C CYS A 354 -2.89 -39.13 8.89
N THR A 355 -3.77 -38.14 8.69
CA THR A 355 -3.42 -36.72 8.82
C THR A 355 -2.92 -36.37 10.23
N ASP A 356 -3.54 -36.94 11.27
CA ASP A 356 -3.26 -36.68 12.69
C ASP A 356 -1.93 -37.30 13.17
N ARG A 357 -1.17 -37.95 12.29
CA ARG A 357 0.18 -38.43 12.60
C ARG A 357 1.22 -37.33 12.58
N ASP A 358 0.99 -36.27 11.82
CA ASP A 358 1.88 -35.12 11.71
C ASP A 358 1.71 -34.19 12.91
N PRO A 359 2.72 -34.04 13.79
CA PRO A 359 2.64 -33.14 14.94
C PRO A 359 2.39 -31.69 14.54
N LEU A 360 2.84 -31.28 13.35
CA LEU A 360 2.61 -29.93 12.84
C LEU A 360 1.12 -29.68 12.58
N LEU A 361 0.40 -30.66 12.01
CA LEU A 361 -1.04 -30.52 11.82
C LEU A 361 -1.79 -30.49 13.14
N LEU A 362 -1.41 -31.34 14.10
CA LEU A 362 -2.04 -31.34 15.42
C LEU A 362 -1.91 -29.97 16.09
N TRP A 363 -0.73 -29.34 16.00
CA TRP A 363 -0.51 -27.99 16.47
C TRP A 363 -1.44 -26.97 15.80
N TRP A 364 -1.56 -27.03 14.47
CA TRP A 364 -2.45 -26.14 13.71
C TRP A 364 -3.92 -26.27 14.11
N LYS A 365 -4.41 -27.49 14.33
CA LYS A 365 -5.78 -27.75 14.79
C LYS A 365 -6.07 -27.10 16.14
N GLU A 366 -5.07 -26.98 17.01
CA GLU A 366 -5.20 -26.38 18.35
C GLU A 366 -5.03 -24.85 18.34
N ASN A 367 -4.31 -24.29 17.36
CA ASN A 367 -3.89 -22.88 17.35
C ASN A 367 -4.44 -22.06 16.16
N LEU A 368 -5.38 -22.63 15.40
CA LEU A 368 -5.95 -22.09 14.17
C LEU A 368 -6.28 -20.59 14.22
N ASN A 369 -6.96 -20.12 15.27
CA ASN A 369 -7.49 -18.76 15.34
C ASN A 369 -6.45 -17.68 15.68
N SER A 370 -5.17 -18.03 15.74
CA SER A 370 -4.08 -17.04 15.84
C SER A 370 -3.56 -16.57 14.46
N PHE A 371 -4.04 -17.18 13.37
CA PHE A 371 -3.55 -16.97 12.01
C PHE A 371 -4.72 -16.89 11.02
N GLY A 372 -4.44 -16.38 9.83
CA GLY A 372 -5.33 -16.57 8.68
C GLY A 372 -4.98 -17.82 7.90
N VAL A 373 -5.96 -18.34 7.16
CA VAL A 373 -5.85 -19.60 6.42
C VAL A 373 -6.38 -19.44 5.01
N LEU A 374 -5.60 -19.87 4.03
CA LEU A 374 -6.04 -20.04 2.65
C LEU A 374 -5.33 -21.20 1.97
N SER A 375 -5.87 -21.59 0.82
CA SER A 375 -5.31 -22.67 0.02
C SER A 375 -4.07 -22.22 -0.73
N HIS A 376 -3.03 -23.05 -0.74
CA HIS A 376 -1.87 -22.91 -1.62
C HIS A 376 -1.74 -24.08 -2.61
N THR A 377 -2.87 -24.68 -3.00
CA THR A 377 -2.97 -25.95 -3.76
C THR A 377 -2.51 -27.19 -3.00
N PHE A 378 -2.87 -28.38 -3.47
CA PHE A 378 -2.65 -29.60 -2.70
C PHE A 378 -1.19 -30.03 -2.70
N THR A 379 -0.56 -30.19 -3.87
CA THR A 379 0.80 -30.71 -4.00
C THR A 379 1.83 -29.64 -4.37
N HIS A 380 1.42 -28.39 -4.57
CA HIS A 380 2.28 -27.34 -5.09
C HIS A 380 2.79 -27.67 -6.52
N GLU A 381 1.93 -28.27 -7.36
CA GLU A 381 2.27 -28.48 -8.77
C GLU A 381 2.33 -27.15 -9.52
N ALA A 382 3.43 -26.88 -10.24
CA ALA A 382 3.53 -25.73 -11.13
C ALA A 382 2.51 -25.83 -12.28
N GLN A 383 1.69 -24.80 -12.44
CA GLN A 383 0.47 -24.89 -13.24
C GLN A 383 0.57 -24.31 -14.64
N ASP A 384 1.69 -23.68 -15.01
CA ASP A 384 1.81 -22.99 -16.30
C ASP A 384 1.53 -23.89 -17.50
N ASN A 385 1.94 -25.17 -17.44
CA ASN A 385 1.67 -26.16 -18.49
C ASN A 385 0.90 -27.39 -17.98
N ALA A 386 0.27 -27.29 -16.82
CA ALA A 386 -0.55 -28.35 -16.25
C ALA A 386 -1.90 -28.46 -16.97
N THR A 387 -2.54 -29.62 -16.85
CA THR A 387 -3.86 -29.86 -17.46
C THR A 387 -4.99 -29.41 -16.53
N TYR A 388 -6.17 -29.13 -17.11
CA TYR A 388 -7.39 -28.91 -16.32
C TYR A 388 -7.59 -30.02 -15.28
N SER A 389 -7.34 -31.29 -15.66
CA SER A 389 -7.56 -32.43 -14.77
C SER A 389 -6.61 -32.46 -13.57
N ASP A 390 -5.36 -32.04 -13.74
CA ASP A 390 -4.40 -31.97 -12.63
C ASP A 390 -4.81 -30.82 -11.71
N ILE A 391 -5.05 -29.64 -12.28
CA ILE A 391 -5.35 -28.42 -11.52
C ILE A 391 -6.69 -28.55 -10.78
N TYR A 392 -7.69 -29.19 -11.38
CA TYR A 392 -8.94 -29.46 -10.68
C TYR A 392 -8.70 -30.29 -9.41
N LYS A 393 -7.77 -31.26 -9.44
CA LYS A 393 -7.38 -32.02 -8.25
C LYS A 393 -6.55 -31.18 -7.28
N GLU A 394 -5.61 -30.38 -7.77
CA GLU A 394 -4.85 -29.43 -6.93
C GLU A 394 -5.76 -28.57 -6.05
N ILE A 395 -6.87 -28.07 -6.60
CA ILE A 395 -7.82 -27.25 -5.84
C ILE A 395 -8.74 -28.11 -4.98
N SER A 396 -9.46 -29.06 -5.59
CA SER A 396 -10.50 -29.83 -4.90
C SER A 396 -9.95 -30.73 -3.78
N PHE A 397 -8.75 -31.30 -3.94
CA PHE A 397 -8.13 -32.10 -2.89
C PHE A 397 -7.71 -31.23 -1.71
N ASN A 398 -7.18 -30.04 -1.96
CA ASN A 398 -6.79 -29.16 -0.86
C ASN A 398 -8.00 -28.60 -0.12
N GLN A 399 -9.09 -28.28 -0.82
CA GLN A 399 -10.36 -27.93 -0.19
C GLN A 399 -10.92 -29.08 0.67
N ALA A 400 -10.87 -30.32 0.17
CA ALA A 400 -11.31 -31.49 0.92
C ALA A 400 -10.44 -31.76 2.16
N TRP A 401 -9.12 -31.62 2.04
CA TRP A 401 -8.18 -31.73 3.14
C TRP A 401 -8.43 -30.65 4.19
N LEU A 402 -8.44 -29.36 3.81
CA LEU A 402 -8.69 -28.21 4.71
C LEU A 402 -9.97 -28.42 5.52
N LYS A 403 -11.03 -28.92 4.88
CA LYS A 403 -12.30 -29.26 5.51
C LYS A 403 -12.21 -30.47 6.45
N GLN A 404 -11.54 -31.55 6.05
CA GLN A 404 -11.39 -32.74 6.90
C GLN A 404 -10.61 -32.42 8.17
N VAL A 405 -9.53 -31.64 8.04
CA VAL A 405 -8.67 -31.29 9.17
C VAL A 405 -9.19 -30.13 10.00
N GLY A 406 -10.24 -29.44 9.53
CA GLY A 406 -10.95 -28.38 10.26
C GLY A 406 -10.32 -26.99 10.15
N LEU A 407 -9.34 -26.78 9.27
CA LEU A 407 -8.70 -25.49 9.07
C LEU A 407 -9.61 -24.48 8.34
N ASP A 408 -10.64 -24.96 7.62
CA ASP A 408 -11.68 -24.13 7.00
C ASP A 408 -12.67 -23.51 8.00
N GLN A 409 -12.56 -23.86 9.29
CA GLN A 409 -13.39 -23.32 10.38
C GLN A 409 -12.72 -22.15 11.11
N GLY A 410 -11.56 -21.69 10.66
CA GLY A 410 -10.81 -20.61 11.31
C GLY A 410 -11.52 -19.26 11.19
N ASP A 411 -11.32 -18.38 12.19
CA ASP A 411 -11.93 -17.04 12.23
C ASP A 411 -11.55 -16.18 11.01
N HIS A 412 -10.39 -16.46 10.41
CA HIS A 412 -9.81 -15.75 9.26
C HIS A 412 -9.54 -16.70 8.09
N PHE A 413 -10.59 -17.29 7.52
CA PHE A 413 -10.49 -18.22 6.40
C PHE A 413 -10.87 -17.58 5.05
N THR A 414 -10.07 -17.84 4.01
CA THR A 414 -10.37 -17.46 2.63
C THR A 414 -10.83 -18.67 1.82
N ALA A 415 -12.11 -18.69 1.44
CA ALA A 415 -12.73 -19.81 0.73
C ALA A 415 -12.73 -19.66 -0.81
N ASN A 416 -12.72 -18.42 -1.30
CA ASN A 416 -12.89 -18.07 -2.72
C ASN A 416 -11.60 -17.57 -3.39
N GLY A 417 -10.47 -17.64 -2.67
CA GLY A 417 -9.17 -17.17 -3.13
C GLY A 417 -8.08 -18.19 -2.84
N ILE A 418 -7.01 -18.15 -3.63
CA ILE A 418 -5.82 -18.98 -3.42
C ILE A 418 -4.56 -18.14 -3.57
N ILE A 419 -3.47 -18.66 -3.00
CA ILE A 419 -2.12 -18.29 -3.45
C ILE A 419 -1.75 -19.31 -4.53
N PRO A 420 -1.55 -18.92 -5.81
CA PRO A 420 -1.13 -19.88 -6.83
C PRO A 420 0.30 -20.37 -6.55
N PRO A 421 0.61 -21.67 -6.78
CA PRO A 421 1.91 -22.25 -6.41
C PRO A 421 3.01 -21.62 -7.25
N ALA A 422 3.98 -20.98 -6.59
CA ALA A 422 5.00 -20.14 -7.24
C ALA A 422 4.45 -19.10 -8.25
N ILE A 423 3.21 -18.61 -8.05
CA ILE A 423 2.53 -17.66 -8.95
C ILE A 423 2.44 -18.20 -10.40
N THR A 424 2.19 -19.49 -10.53
CA THR A 424 2.03 -20.17 -11.83
C THR A 424 0.55 -20.38 -12.18
N GLY A 425 0.28 -20.62 -13.47
CA GLY A 425 -1.07 -20.92 -13.97
C GLY A 425 -1.92 -19.71 -14.34
N ILE A 426 -1.47 -18.48 -14.05
CA ILE A 426 -2.22 -17.25 -14.36
C ILE A 426 -2.40 -17.06 -15.87
N HIS A 427 -1.48 -17.55 -16.71
CA HIS A 427 -1.64 -17.54 -18.17
C HIS A 427 -2.08 -18.90 -18.75
N ASN A 428 -2.59 -19.79 -17.90
CA ASN A 428 -3.15 -21.06 -18.31
C ASN A 428 -4.67 -21.03 -18.12
N GLY A 429 -5.41 -20.77 -19.21
CA GLY A 429 -6.87 -20.73 -19.17
C GLY A 429 -7.53 -22.03 -18.71
N ASP A 430 -6.91 -23.20 -18.93
CA ASP A 430 -7.40 -24.47 -18.38
C ASP A 430 -7.25 -24.52 -16.84
N ALA A 431 -6.22 -23.87 -16.29
CA ALA A 431 -6.01 -23.73 -14.85
C ALA A 431 -7.03 -22.79 -14.23
N LEU A 432 -7.16 -21.59 -14.80
CA LEU A 432 -8.10 -20.58 -14.34
C LEU A 432 -9.55 -21.08 -14.39
N GLN A 433 -9.91 -21.86 -15.42
CA GLN A 433 -11.21 -22.53 -15.47
C GLN A 433 -11.37 -23.56 -14.34
N ALA A 434 -10.36 -24.40 -14.07
CA ALA A 434 -10.40 -25.37 -12.97
C ALA A 434 -10.49 -24.70 -11.59
N TRP A 435 -9.83 -23.56 -11.39
CA TRP A 435 -9.99 -22.73 -10.19
C TRP A 435 -11.43 -22.25 -10.04
N TRP A 436 -11.97 -21.66 -11.11
CA TRP A 436 -13.33 -21.13 -11.15
C TRP A 436 -14.39 -22.20 -10.87
N ASP A 437 -14.23 -23.38 -11.46
CA ASP A 437 -15.17 -24.51 -11.29
C ASP A 437 -15.19 -25.05 -9.85
N ASN A 438 -14.18 -24.72 -9.04
CA ASN A 438 -14.12 -25.03 -7.60
C ASN A 438 -14.45 -23.82 -6.70
N GLY A 439 -14.97 -22.73 -7.27
CA GLY A 439 -15.40 -21.54 -6.53
C GLY A 439 -14.29 -20.54 -6.20
N ILE A 440 -13.12 -20.67 -6.82
CA ILE A 440 -12.03 -19.70 -6.69
C ILE A 440 -12.24 -18.59 -7.73
N THR A 441 -12.39 -17.35 -7.27
CA THR A 441 -12.67 -16.18 -8.11
C THR A 441 -11.59 -15.12 -8.05
N ASN A 442 -10.61 -15.30 -7.16
CA ASN A 442 -9.50 -14.39 -7.00
C ASN A 442 -8.23 -15.13 -6.57
N CYS A 443 -7.08 -14.49 -6.78
CA CYS A 443 -5.79 -14.98 -6.33
C CYS A 443 -4.83 -13.81 -6.08
N VAL A 444 -3.60 -14.11 -5.65
CA VAL A 444 -2.50 -13.13 -5.66
C VAL A 444 -1.67 -13.27 -6.94
N GLY A 445 -1.01 -12.18 -7.32
CA GLY A 445 0.03 -12.14 -8.35
C GLY A 445 1.42 -11.96 -7.76
N ASP A 446 2.29 -11.29 -8.53
CA ASP A 446 3.67 -10.96 -8.16
C ASP A 446 4.03 -9.61 -8.77
N ASN A 447 4.33 -8.62 -7.92
CA ASN A 447 4.59 -7.26 -8.36
C ASN A 447 5.91 -7.08 -9.12
N THR A 448 6.79 -8.07 -9.13
CA THR A 448 7.98 -8.06 -9.99
C THR A 448 7.65 -8.34 -11.47
N ARG A 449 6.43 -8.83 -11.74
CA ARG A 449 5.93 -9.22 -13.07
C ARG A 449 4.84 -8.25 -13.52
N SER A 450 5.21 -7.25 -14.31
CA SER A 450 4.28 -6.21 -14.77
C SER A 450 3.06 -6.72 -15.56
N ALA A 451 3.14 -7.93 -16.13
CA ALA A 451 2.02 -8.60 -16.80
C ALA A 451 0.87 -8.97 -15.84
N LEU A 452 1.13 -9.01 -14.53
CA LEU A 452 0.17 -9.37 -13.48
C LEU A 452 -0.39 -8.14 -12.75
N LEU A 453 -0.05 -6.94 -13.20
CA LEU A 453 -0.46 -5.67 -12.58
C LEU A 453 -1.44 -4.92 -13.45
N ASN A 454 -2.30 -4.13 -12.80
CA ASN A 454 -3.15 -3.19 -13.52
C ASN A 454 -2.31 -2.07 -14.13
N SER A 455 -2.41 -1.86 -15.44
CA SER A 455 -1.63 -0.85 -16.16
C SER A 455 -2.27 0.56 -16.15
N GLU A 456 -3.50 0.69 -15.67
CA GLU A 456 -4.22 1.98 -15.62
C GLU A 456 -4.12 2.65 -14.25
N ASN A 457 -4.23 1.87 -13.17
CA ASN A 457 -4.17 2.37 -11.81
C ASN A 457 -3.59 1.32 -10.86
N ALA A 458 -2.49 1.67 -10.18
CA ALA A 458 -1.82 0.77 -9.23
C ALA A 458 -2.64 0.43 -7.97
N MET A 459 -3.77 1.13 -7.75
CA MET A 459 -4.70 0.85 -6.65
C MET A 459 -5.76 -0.21 -7.03
N TRP A 460 -5.72 -0.72 -8.27
CA TRP A 460 -6.68 -1.68 -8.80
C TRP A 460 -6.04 -3.06 -8.98
N PRO A 461 -6.82 -4.15 -8.87
CA PRO A 461 -6.35 -5.46 -9.24
C PRO A 461 -6.22 -5.59 -10.76
N TYR A 462 -5.45 -6.58 -11.21
CA TYR A 462 -5.49 -7.05 -12.59
C TYR A 462 -6.69 -7.98 -12.79
N TRP A 463 -7.38 -7.85 -13.93
CA TRP A 463 -8.43 -8.79 -14.34
C TRP A 463 -7.91 -9.60 -15.52
N THR A 464 -7.89 -10.93 -15.35
CA THR A 464 -7.51 -11.81 -16.46
C THR A 464 -8.43 -11.64 -17.65
N VAL A 465 -7.87 -11.76 -18.86
CA VAL A 465 -8.60 -11.70 -20.11
C VAL A 465 -8.21 -12.85 -21.03
N THR A 466 -9.16 -13.30 -21.87
CA THR A 466 -8.95 -14.45 -22.76
C THR A 466 -7.74 -14.28 -23.69
N SER A 467 -7.43 -13.06 -24.11
CA SER A 467 -6.34 -12.77 -25.05
C SER A 467 -4.94 -13.04 -24.49
N THR A 468 -4.69 -12.71 -23.23
CA THR A 468 -3.37 -12.86 -22.57
C THR A 468 -3.32 -14.10 -21.69
N ASP A 469 -4.43 -14.48 -21.08
CA ASP A 469 -4.45 -15.48 -19.99
C ASP A 469 -5.18 -16.77 -20.36
N GLY A 470 -6.04 -16.70 -21.39
CA GLY A 470 -6.85 -17.83 -21.83
C GLY A 470 -8.15 -18.03 -21.04
N PHE A 471 -8.43 -17.15 -20.08
CA PHE A 471 -9.68 -17.08 -19.31
C PHE A 471 -9.99 -15.61 -18.99
N ASP A 472 -11.26 -15.24 -18.88
CA ASP A 472 -11.72 -13.87 -18.60
C ASP A 472 -12.51 -13.85 -17.28
N GLY A 473 -12.06 -13.03 -16.33
CA GLY A 473 -12.81 -12.73 -15.10
C GLY A 473 -12.15 -13.12 -13.77
N MET A 474 -11.01 -13.81 -13.76
CA MET A 474 -10.25 -14.04 -12.52
C MET A 474 -9.62 -12.73 -12.05
N GLN A 475 -9.82 -12.37 -10.78
CA GLN A 475 -9.18 -11.21 -10.16
C GLN A 475 -7.79 -11.59 -9.63
N VAL A 476 -6.75 -10.91 -10.10
CA VAL A 476 -5.37 -11.07 -9.62
C VAL A 476 -5.03 -9.84 -8.79
N ASN A 477 -4.95 -10.03 -7.47
CA ASN A 477 -4.56 -8.98 -6.53
C ASN A 477 -3.03 -8.85 -6.53
N PRO A 478 -2.46 -7.63 -6.50
CA PRO A 478 -1.02 -7.46 -6.44
C PRO A 478 -0.44 -8.01 -5.12
N ARG A 479 0.85 -8.38 -5.10
CA ARG A 479 1.59 -8.85 -3.92
C ARG A 479 3.07 -8.50 -4.03
N TRP A 480 3.63 -7.88 -2.99
CA TRP A 480 5.04 -7.53 -2.92
C TRP A 480 5.91 -8.75 -2.60
N ALA A 481 7.02 -8.88 -3.32
CA ALA A 481 8.13 -9.75 -2.95
C ALA A 481 9.08 -9.00 -2.00
N THR A 482 9.81 -9.72 -1.17
CA THR A 482 10.83 -9.18 -0.26
C THR A 482 12.17 -9.84 -0.50
N ARG A 483 13.25 -9.27 0.06
CA ARG A 483 14.58 -9.91 0.13
C ARG A 483 14.66 -11.00 1.20
N ILE A 484 13.54 -11.36 1.83
CA ILE A 484 13.41 -12.54 2.69
C ILE A 484 12.96 -13.70 1.79
N TYR A 485 13.92 -14.29 1.09
CA TYR A 485 13.67 -15.26 0.02
C TYR A 485 13.02 -16.57 0.48
N TYR A 486 12.28 -17.19 -0.44
CA TYR A 486 11.43 -18.36 -0.19
C TYR A 486 12.17 -19.59 0.36
N ASP A 487 13.40 -19.80 -0.10
CA ASP A 487 14.28 -20.91 0.23
C ASP A 487 15.33 -20.53 1.30
N CYS A 488 15.05 -19.54 2.13
CA CYS A 488 15.90 -19.19 3.26
C CYS A 488 15.23 -19.29 4.62
N CYS A 489 16.01 -19.74 5.60
CA CYS A 489 15.57 -19.89 7.00
C CYS A 489 16.53 -19.24 8.02
N THR A 490 17.55 -18.52 7.56
CA THR A 490 18.52 -17.82 8.43
C THR A 490 18.94 -16.48 7.83
N PRO A 491 19.38 -15.51 8.64
CA PRO A 491 19.91 -14.23 8.16
C PRO A 491 21.05 -14.38 7.13
N ALA A 492 21.95 -15.33 7.36
CA ALA A 492 23.07 -15.60 6.47
C ALA A 492 22.60 -16.06 5.09
N CYS A 493 21.62 -16.97 5.04
CA CYS A 493 21.06 -17.45 3.78
C CYS A 493 20.47 -16.30 2.94
N THR A 494 19.59 -15.47 3.52
CA THR A 494 18.96 -14.37 2.78
C THR A 494 19.97 -13.33 2.32
N LEU A 495 20.98 -13.05 3.14
CA LEU A 495 22.05 -12.12 2.77
C LEU A 495 22.88 -12.67 1.61
N ASP A 496 23.27 -13.94 1.68
CA ASP A 496 24.07 -14.60 0.64
C ASP A 496 23.31 -14.64 -0.68
N GLU A 497 22.04 -15.00 -0.68
CA GLU A 497 21.24 -15.00 -1.90
C GLU A 497 21.06 -13.59 -2.48
N TRP A 498 20.83 -12.57 -1.64
CA TRP A 498 20.73 -11.19 -2.09
C TRP A 498 22.03 -10.69 -2.74
N ILE A 499 23.18 -11.03 -2.16
CA ILE A 499 24.50 -10.69 -2.72
C ILE A 499 24.73 -11.40 -4.06
N ASN A 500 24.31 -12.66 -4.18
CA ASN A 500 24.59 -13.48 -5.36
C ASN A 500 23.66 -13.20 -6.55
N THR A 501 22.42 -12.79 -6.29
CA THR A 501 21.37 -12.66 -7.31
C THR A 501 20.98 -11.22 -7.63
N SER A 502 21.37 -10.26 -6.79
CA SER A 502 21.03 -8.85 -6.90
C SER A 502 22.26 -7.96 -6.72
N THR A 503 22.07 -6.66 -6.57
CA THR A 503 23.14 -5.71 -6.20
C THR A 503 23.38 -5.66 -4.68
N GLY A 504 23.13 -6.77 -3.97
CA GLY A 504 23.20 -6.83 -2.51
C GLY A 504 24.61 -6.69 -1.95
N SER A 505 24.71 -6.11 -0.76
CA SER A 505 25.99 -5.96 -0.05
C SER A 505 25.76 -5.75 1.46
N GLY A 506 26.82 -5.68 2.26
CA GLY A 506 26.69 -5.32 3.68
C GLY A 506 26.25 -6.47 4.59
N THR A 507 25.35 -6.19 5.53
CA THR A 507 24.90 -7.11 6.59
C THR A 507 23.40 -7.38 6.48
N PHE A 508 22.88 -8.31 7.27
CA PHE A 508 21.43 -8.51 7.39
C PHE A 508 20.70 -7.23 7.85
N ASP A 509 21.30 -6.44 8.74
CA ASP A 509 20.73 -5.14 9.13
C ASP A 509 20.62 -4.17 7.95
N TYR A 510 21.60 -4.17 7.03
CA TYR A 510 21.54 -3.35 5.82
C TYR A 510 20.49 -3.86 4.81
N LEU A 511 20.29 -5.18 4.72
CA LEU A 511 19.18 -5.76 3.98
C LEU A 511 17.84 -5.29 4.59
N LEU A 512 17.69 -5.36 5.92
CA LEU A 512 16.49 -4.91 6.61
C LEU A 512 16.26 -3.40 6.48
N GLU A 513 17.31 -2.58 6.46
CA GLU A 513 17.22 -1.14 6.19
C GLU A 513 16.72 -0.87 4.76
N THR A 514 17.22 -1.63 3.79
CA THR A 514 16.75 -1.54 2.40
C THR A 514 15.27 -1.94 2.29
N GLU A 515 14.87 -3.01 2.97
CA GLU A 515 13.47 -3.42 3.08
C GLU A 515 12.60 -2.37 3.78
N LYS A 516 13.15 -1.67 4.77
CA LYS A 516 12.47 -0.59 5.49
C LYS A 516 12.12 0.56 4.57
N ASP A 517 13.08 1.03 3.79
CA ASP A 517 12.83 2.13 2.85
C ASP A 517 11.78 1.75 1.80
N ASP A 518 11.86 0.54 1.25
CA ASP A 518 10.91 0.08 0.24
C ASP A 518 9.50 -0.12 0.81
N THR A 519 9.39 -0.73 1.98
CA THR A 519 8.11 -0.98 2.64
C THR A 519 7.45 0.32 3.11
N MET A 520 8.22 1.28 3.66
CA MET A 520 7.65 2.57 4.06
C MET A 520 7.12 3.35 2.85
N ARG A 521 7.78 3.25 1.69
CA ARG A 521 7.23 3.80 0.44
C ARG A 521 5.89 3.15 0.07
N HIS A 522 5.74 1.85 0.27
CA HIS A 522 4.47 1.16 0.03
C HIS A 522 3.38 1.57 1.03
N PHE A 523 3.69 1.56 2.33
CA PHE A 523 2.74 1.94 3.38
C PHE A 523 2.28 3.40 3.26
N PHE A 524 3.19 4.35 3.05
CA PHE A 524 2.84 5.76 2.86
C PHE A 524 2.33 6.06 1.44
N GLY A 525 2.55 5.16 0.49
CA GLY A 525 1.85 5.14 -0.79
C GLY A 525 0.38 4.72 -0.69
N LEU A 526 -0.04 4.15 0.45
CA LEU A 526 -1.35 3.54 0.67
C LEU A 526 -1.64 2.35 -0.28
N TYR A 527 -0.60 1.61 -0.65
CA TYR A 527 -0.76 0.34 -1.35
C TYR A 527 -1.28 -0.72 -0.36
N HIS A 528 -2.28 -1.49 -0.75
CA HIS A 528 -2.95 -2.48 0.10
C HIS A 528 -2.52 -3.92 -0.20
N ASP A 529 -1.50 -4.06 -1.02
CA ASP A 529 -0.94 -5.30 -1.50
C ASP A 529 -0.34 -6.08 -0.31
N PRO A 530 -0.60 -7.40 -0.17
CA PRO A 530 0.10 -8.25 0.78
C PRO A 530 1.60 -8.39 0.46
N TYR A 531 2.34 -8.97 1.40
CA TYR A 531 3.76 -9.32 1.28
C TYR A 531 3.94 -10.84 1.27
N MET A 532 4.80 -11.32 0.37
CA MET A 532 5.12 -12.73 0.18
C MET A 532 6.26 -13.19 1.10
N PHE A 533 5.99 -14.26 1.86
CA PHE A 533 6.93 -15.03 2.67
C PHE A 533 6.62 -16.53 2.50
N HIS A 534 7.47 -17.38 3.06
CA HIS A 534 7.34 -18.84 2.97
C HIS A 534 7.64 -19.48 4.32
N GLN A 535 7.19 -20.73 4.52
CA GLN A 535 7.29 -21.44 5.80
C GLN A 535 8.71 -21.45 6.40
N ALA A 536 9.75 -21.53 5.55
CA ALA A 536 11.14 -21.56 5.99
C ALA A 536 11.57 -20.27 6.69
N ASN A 537 10.95 -19.14 6.34
CA ASN A 537 11.25 -17.83 6.91
C ASN A 537 10.84 -17.71 8.38
N LEU A 538 9.99 -18.62 8.88
CA LEU A 538 9.48 -18.61 10.25
C LEU A 538 10.40 -19.32 11.26
N ARG A 539 11.45 -20.02 10.80
CA ARG A 539 12.38 -20.75 11.67
C ARG A 539 12.97 -19.83 12.74
N ASN A 540 12.81 -20.21 14.01
CA ASN A 540 13.31 -19.41 15.14
C ASN A 540 13.77 -20.26 16.34
N ALA A 541 13.11 -21.39 16.62
CA ALA A 541 13.24 -22.08 17.91
C ALA A 541 14.67 -22.61 18.15
N ASP A 542 15.37 -22.97 17.07
CA ASP A 542 16.73 -23.49 17.09
C ASP A 542 17.76 -22.53 16.45
N THR A 543 17.38 -21.26 16.28
CA THR A 543 18.26 -20.25 15.67
C THR A 543 19.08 -19.50 16.71
N GLU A 544 20.23 -18.96 16.26
CA GLU A 544 21.03 -18.06 17.07
C GLU A 544 20.30 -16.72 17.26
N PRO A 545 20.25 -16.16 18.48
CA PRO A 545 19.64 -14.87 18.72
C PRO A 545 20.26 -13.74 17.88
N ILE A 546 19.42 -12.89 17.31
CA ILE A 546 19.82 -11.66 16.61
C ILE A 546 19.28 -10.45 17.34
N THR A 547 19.90 -9.28 17.10
CA THR A 547 19.44 -8.02 17.69
C THR A 547 18.69 -7.23 16.64
N VAL A 548 17.38 -7.04 16.85
CA VAL A 548 16.53 -6.21 16.00
C VAL A 548 16.02 -5.06 16.86
N ASN A 549 16.19 -3.83 16.39
CA ASN A 549 15.71 -2.64 17.07
C ASN A 549 16.19 -2.52 18.55
N GLY A 550 17.43 -2.95 18.80
CA GLY A 550 18.04 -2.95 20.14
C GLY A 550 17.59 -4.08 21.07
N VAL A 551 16.75 -5.02 20.61
CA VAL A 551 16.29 -6.18 21.37
C VAL A 551 16.91 -7.44 20.82
N THR A 552 17.65 -8.18 21.66
CA THR A 552 18.20 -9.49 21.30
C THR A 552 17.21 -10.59 21.65
N ALA A 553 16.76 -11.35 20.66
CA ALA A 553 15.89 -12.51 20.81
C ALA A 553 16.14 -13.52 19.69
N GLN A 554 15.59 -14.73 19.82
CA GLN A 554 15.53 -15.70 18.72
C GLN A 554 14.45 -15.27 17.72
N TYR A 555 14.72 -14.20 16.98
CA TYR A 555 13.85 -13.79 15.88
C TYR A 555 14.13 -14.64 14.65
N SER A 556 13.07 -15.16 14.05
CA SER A 556 13.13 -15.58 12.64
C SER A 556 13.40 -14.39 11.72
N ILE A 557 13.85 -14.66 10.50
CA ILE A 557 14.02 -13.62 9.47
C ILE A 557 12.68 -12.93 9.12
N PHE A 558 11.57 -13.66 9.19
CA PHE A 558 10.22 -13.10 9.09
C PHE A 558 9.91 -12.11 10.22
N GLN A 559 10.10 -12.52 11.48
CA GLN A 559 9.84 -11.64 12.63
C GLN A 559 10.74 -10.41 12.59
N ALA A 560 12.02 -10.57 12.24
CA ALA A 560 12.97 -9.47 12.11
C ALA A 560 12.50 -8.42 11.09
N TRP A 561 12.02 -8.87 9.93
CA TRP A 561 11.43 -7.97 8.93
C TRP A 561 10.23 -7.23 9.50
N VAL A 562 9.25 -7.93 10.07
CA VAL A 562 8.03 -7.29 10.60
C VAL A 562 8.35 -6.31 11.74
N GLU A 563 9.26 -6.65 12.64
CA GLU A 563 9.71 -5.78 13.74
C GLU A 563 10.28 -4.45 13.22
N VAL A 564 11.10 -4.49 12.16
CA VAL A 564 11.66 -3.29 11.53
C VAL A 564 10.56 -2.43 10.91
N GLN A 565 9.64 -3.04 10.15
CA GLN A 565 8.59 -2.29 9.47
C GLN A 565 7.60 -1.64 10.43
N VAL A 566 7.19 -2.39 11.46
CA VAL A 566 6.26 -1.90 12.47
C VAL A 566 6.88 -0.79 13.30
N GLN A 567 8.14 -0.94 13.73
CA GLN A 567 8.80 0.11 14.51
C GLN A 567 8.93 1.40 13.70
N GLU A 568 9.37 1.31 12.44
CA GLU A 568 9.55 2.50 11.62
C GLU A 568 8.23 3.21 11.33
N PHE A 569 7.19 2.44 10.98
CA PHE A 569 5.86 3.00 10.75
C PHE A 569 5.33 3.74 11.99
N VAL A 570 5.44 3.13 13.18
CA VAL A 570 5.00 3.72 14.44
C VAL A 570 5.86 4.93 14.86
N ARG A 571 7.15 4.95 14.48
CA ARG A 571 8.04 6.10 14.70
C ARG A 571 7.59 7.33 13.92
N LEU A 572 7.00 7.13 12.74
CA LEU A 572 6.64 8.20 11.81
C LEU A 572 5.19 8.69 11.98
N VAL A 573 4.26 7.77 12.24
CA VAL A 573 2.82 8.11 12.27
C VAL A 573 2.08 7.49 13.44
N GLU A 574 0.86 7.99 13.69
CA GLU A 574 -0.07 7.49 14.71
C GLU A 574 -1.12 6.51 14.15
N TRP A 575 -1.00 6.12 12.89
CA TRP A 575 -2.04 5.39 12.18
C TRP A 575 -2.11 3.92 12.61
N PRO A 576 -3.29 3.30 12.54
CA PRO A 576 -3.43 1.87 12.73
C PRO A 576 -2.85 1.06 11.56
N LEU A 577 -2.13 -0.02 11.88
CA LEU A 577 -1.79 -1.11 10.95
C LEU A 577 -2.83 -2.22 11.09
N VAL A 578 -3.49 -2.61 10.01
CA VAL A 578 -4.61 -3.57 10.06
C VAL A 578 -4.38 -4.72 9.10
N THR A 579 -4.31 -5.94 9.61
CA THR A 579 -4.39 -7.14 8.78
C THR A 579 -5.85 -7.47 8.47
N ILE A 580 -6.11 -7.86 7.23
CA ILE A 580 -7.36 -8.48 6.77
C ILE A 580 -7.01 -9.74 5.98
N ASN A 581 -7.92 -10.72 5.94
CA ASN A 581 -7.68 -11.94 5.15
C ASN A 581 -7.69 -11.65 3.65
N HIS A 582 -7.16 -12.59 2.86
CA HIS A 582 -7.10 -12.47 1.41
C HIS A 582 -8.47 -12.22 0.78
N ALA A 583 -9.54 -12.85 1.28
CA ALA A 583 -10.90 -12.63 0.79
C ALA A 583 -11.33 -11.15 0.93
N ASP A 584 -11.15 -10.57 2.12
CA ASP A 584 -11.50 -9.19 2.43
C ASP A 584 -10.59 -8.20 1.69
N MET A 585 -9.30 -8.53 1.56
CA MET A 585 -8.35 -7.78 0.75
C MET A 585 -8.79 -7.73 -0.72
N SER A 586 -9.14 -8.87 -1.30
CA SER A 586 -9.62 -8.95 -2.69
C SER A 586 -10.94 -8.20 -2.87
N ALA A 587 -11.87 -8.31 -1.92
CA ALA A 587 -13.10 -7.53 -1.91
C ALA A 587 -12.82 -6.02 -1.85
N GLY A 588 -11.85 -5.58 -1.04
CA GLY A 588 -11.40 -4.19 -0.94
C GLY A 588 -10.84 -3.64 -2.26
N PHE A 589 -9.97 -4.41 -2.94
CA PHE A 589 -9.46 -4.07 -4.27
C PHE A 589 -10.57 -3.96 -5.31
N LYS A 590 -11.50 -4.91 -5.33
CA LYS A 590 -12.66 -4.88 -6.23
C LYS A 590 -13.56 -3.68 -5.95
N ALA A 591 -13.81 -3.39 -4.69
CA ALA A 591 -14.62 -2.25 -4.29
C ALA A 591 -13.95 -0.93 -4.70
N ARG A 592 -12.61 -0.86 -4.64
CA ARG A 592 -11.82 0.29 -5.11
C ARG A 592 -11.95 0.48 -6.61
N TYR A 593 -11.69 -0.56 -7.38
CA TYR A 593 -11.88 -0.54 -8.83
C TYR A 593 -13.30 -0.12 -9.23
N THR A 594 -14.32 -0.68 -8.57
CA THR A 594 -15.72 -0.43 -8.92
C THR A 594 -16.18 0.98 -8.57
N ARG A 595 -15.79 1.52 -7.39
CA ARG A 595 -16.21 2.88 -7.01
C ARG A 595 -15.53 3.96 -7.84
N ASP A 596 -14.28 3.77 -8.22
CA ASP A 596 -13.56 4.76 -9.05
C ASP A 596 -14.24 4.94 -10.41
N ALA A 597 -14.80 3.86 -10.98
CA ALA A 597 -15.56 3.90 -12.23
C ALA A 597 -16.88 4.69 -12.14
N CYS A 598 -17.39 4.96 -10.94
CA CYS A 598 -18.63 5.74 -10.75
C CYS A 598 -18.45 7.26 -10.97
N GLY A 599 -17.19 7.74 -11.00
CA GLY A 599 -16.90 9.17 -11.09
C GLY A 599 -17.48 9.96 -9.90
N TYR A 600 -17.22 9.49 -8.69
CA TYR A 600 -17.71 10.16 -7.48
C TYR A 600 -17.04 11.51 -7.24
N ALA A 601 -17.76 12.39 -6.56
CA ALA A 601 -17.30 13.73 -6.23
C ALA A 601 -17.85 14.18 -4.87
N LEU A 602 -17.10 15.06 -4.23
CA LEU A 602 -17.52 15.79 -3.03
C LEU A 602 -17.58 17.29 -3.36
N SER A 603 -18.57 17.98 -2.82
CA SER A 603 -18.60 19.44 -2.74
C SER A 603 -18.84 19.87 -1.30
N TYR A 604 -18.40 21.06 -0.93
CA TYR A 604 -18.65 21.63 0.40
C TYR A 604 -19.27 23.01 0.30
N THR A 605 -20.13 23.33 1.26
CA THR A 605 -20.79 24.63 1.38
C THR A 605 -20.09 25.47 2.43
N THR A 606 -19.86 26.74 2.11
CA THR A 606 -19.28 27.72 3.03
C THR A 606 -20.31 28.76 3.44
N GLU A 607 -20.28 29.20 4.69
CA GLU A 607 -21.06 30.32 5.21
C GLU A 607 -20.20 31.12 6.18
N ASN A 608 -20.07 32.44 5.96
CA ASN A 608 -19.28 33.36 6.79
C ASN A 608 -17.85 32.84 7.06
N HIS A 609 -17.16 32.41 5.99
CA HIS A 609 -15.81 31.83 6.01
C HIS A 609 -15.67 30.58 6.87
N LYS A 610 -16.72 29.75 6.89
CA LYS A 610 -16.66 28.42 7.52
C LYS A 610 -17.30 27.39 6.61
N ILE A 611 -16.69 26.22 6.49
CA ILE A 611 -17.32 25.05 5.87
C ILE A 611 -18.40 24.54 6.83
N THR A 612 -19.65 24.46 6.37
CA THR A 612 -20.80 24.06 7.20
C THR A 612 -21.31 22.66 6.88
N GLY A 613 -21.01 22.14 5.69
CA GLY A 613 -21.49 20.85 5.24
C GLY A 613 -20.87 20.41 3.93
N VAL A 614 -21.15 19.17 3.55
CA VAL A 614 -20.68 18.54 2.31
C VAL A 614 -21.81 17.84 1.58
N THR A 615 -21.67 17.64 0.29
CA THR A 615 -22.56 16.83 -0.54
C THR A 615 -21.76 15.85 -1.37
N VAL A 616 -22.10 14.56 -1.22
CA VAL A 616 -21.54 13.44 -1.97
C VAL A 616 -22.40 13.17 -3.19
N SER A 617 -21.75 12.98 -4.33
CA SER A 617 -22.39 12.70 -5.61
C SER A 617 -21.55 11.72 -6.44
N ALA A 618 -22.13 11.21 -7.49
CA ALA A 618 -21.47 10.41 -8.53
C ALA A 618 -22.26 10.55 -9.83
N THR A 619 -21.80 9.92 -10.91
CA THR A 619 -22.59 9.83 -12.15
C THR A 619 -23.98 9.25 -11.84
N ASP A 620 -25.02 9.97 -12.26
CA ASP A 620 -26.44 9.67 -11.96
C ASP A 620 -26.80 9.52 -10.47
N ASN A 621 -25.90 9.95 -9.57
CA ASN A 621 -25.98 9.74 -8.12
C ASN A 621 -26.21 8.27 -7.73
N THR A 622 -25.59 7.34 -8.45
CA THR A 622 -25.60 5.91 -8.16
C THR A 622 -24.17 5.37 -8.19
N CYS A 623 -23.88 4.38 -7.36
CA CYS A 623 -22.64 3.63 -7.47
C CYS A 623 -22.84 2.20 -6.98
N GLY A 624 -22.15 1.23 -7.59
CA GLY A 624 -22.20 -0.17 -7.17
C GLY A 624 -21.60 -0.43 -5.79
N GLU A 625 -20.76 0.50 -5.33
CA GLU A 625 -20.05 0.45 -4.04
C GLU A 625 -20.22 1.77 -3.28
N PRO A 626 -20.11 1.77 -1.94
CA PRO A 626 -20.21 2.99 -1.15
C PRO A 626 -18.99 3.91 -1.37
N ILE A 627 -19.24 5.22 -1.36
CA ILE A 627 -18.21 6.24 -1.50
C ILE A 627 -17.65 6.62 -0.12
N PRO A 628 -16.34 6.46 0.15
CA PRO A 628 -15.77 6.87 1.42
C PRO A 628 -15.69 8.40 1.52
N VAL A 629 -16.07 8.96 2.66
CA VAL A 629 -15.90 10.37 2.98
C VAL A 629 -15.22 10.50 4.33
N THR A 630 -14.03 11.10 4.33
CA THR A 630 -13.24 11.38 5.52
C THR A 630 -13.67 12.70 6.14
N PHE A 631 -13.94 12.70 7.45
CA PHE A 631 -14.38 13.85 8.22
C PHE A 631 -13.36 14.18 9.34
N PRO A 632 -12.82 15.41 9.36
CA PRO A 632 -11.96 15.88 10.46
C PRO A 632 -12.77 16.31 11.68
N VAL A 633 -14.06 16.59 11.46
CA VAL A 633 -15.07 16.90 12.47
C VAL A 633 -16.30 16.07 12.13
N ALA A 634 -16.83 15.34 13.11
CA ALA A 634 -17.98 14.47 12.89
C ALA A 634 -19.18 15.26 12.31
N PRO A 635 -19.95 14.68 11.37
CA PRO A 635 -21.21 15.27 10.94
C PRO A 635 -22.25 15.20 12.08
N THR A 636 -23.30 16.02 12.02
CA THR A 636 -24.40 16.00 12.99
C THR A 636 -25.15 14.66 13.02
N SER A 637 -25.08 13.89 11.93
CA SER A 637 -25.59 12.53 11.82
C SER A 637 -24.85 11.78 10.72
N THR A 638 -24.55 10.50 10.95
CA THR A 638 -24.01 9.57 9.94
C THR A 638 -25.09 9.04 8.99
N LYS A 639 -26.36 9.40 9.24
CA LYS A 639 -27.52 8.96 8.45
C LYS A 639 -27.70 7.44 8.34
N GLY A 640 -27.11 6.69 9.27
CA GLY A 640 -27.17 5.22 9.29
C GLY A 640 -26.24 4.52 8.30
N PHE A 641 -25.36 5.26 7.61
CA PHE A 641 -24.30 4.67 6.81
C PHE A 641 -23.26 3.97 7.68
N ALA A 642 -22.55 3.00 7.10
CA ALA A 642 -21.42 2.36 7.74
C ALA A 642 -20.32 3.38 8.01
N THR A 643 -19.64 3.24 9.14
CA THR A 643 -18.58 4.15 9.57
C THR A 643 -17.36 3.39 10.04
N GLU A 644 -16.20 4.00 9.90
CA GLU A 644 -14.94 3.48 10.39
C GLU A 644 -14.16 4.59 11.09
N GLN A 645 -13.62 4.29 12.27
CA GLN A 645 -12.73 5.19 13.00
C GLN A 645 -11.86 4.35 13.95
N LEU A 646 -10.70 3.90 13.46
CA LEU A 646 -9.78 3.06 14.23
C LEU A 646 -8.69 3.94 14.84
N GLY A 647 -8.39 3.74 16.13
CA GLY A 647 -7.34 4.49 16.81
C GLY A 647 -7.58 6.01 16.77
N SER A 648 -6.60 6.74 16.23
CA SER A 648 -6.65 8.18 16.01
C SER A 648 -7.03 8.59 14.58
N ASP A 649 -7.46 7.64 13.73
CA ASP A 649 -7.92 7.96 12.38
C ASP A 649 -9.10 8.96 12.40
N PRO A 650 -9.22 9.81 11.36
CA PRO A 650 -10.44 10.59 11.17
C PRO A 650 -11.64 9.67 10.90
N LEU A 651 -12.84 10.19 11.14
CA LEU A 651 -14.07 9.44 10.87
C LEU A 651 -14.23 9.25 9.35
N THR A 652 -14.31 8.01 8.89
CA THR A 652 -14.73 7.68 7.53
C THR A 652 -16.20 7.24 7.53
N VAL A 653 -17.01 7.81 6.63
CA VAL A 653 -18.39 7.40 6.39
C VAL A 653 -18.50 6.80 4.98
N TRP A 654 -19.01 5.58 4.88
CA TRP A 654 -19.18 4.84 3.62
C TRP A 654 -20.57 5.09 3.04
N VAL A 655 -20.66 6.05 2.13
CA VAL A 655 -21.94 6.61 1.64
C VAL A 655 -22.43 5.84 0.42
N GLN A 656 -23.48 5.04 0.60
CA GLN A 656 -24.14 4.36 -0.51
C GLN A 656 -25.07 5.33 -1.26
N LEU A 657 -24.77 5.58 -2.53
CA LEU A 657 -25.60 6.39 -3.43
C LEU A 657 -26.62 5.52 -4.17
N SER A 658 -27.87 6.00 -4.27
CA SER A 658 -29.02 5.23 -4.81
C SER A 658 -30.02 6.06 -5.62
N GLY A 659 -29.52 7.05 -6.37
CA GLY A 659 -30.28 7.92 -7.28
C GLY A 659 -30.48 9.35 -6.78
N SER A 660 -29.84 9.74 -5.68
CA SER A 660 -29.87 11.10 -5.13
C SER A 660 -28.57 11.41 -4.39
N PRO A 661 -28.06 12.65 -4.45
CA PRO A 661 -26.87 13.04 -3.71
C PRO A 661 -27.15 13.04 -2.21
N VAL A 662 -26.12 12.85 -1.40
CA VAL A 662 -26.23 12.78 0.05
C VAL A 662 -25.44 13.93 0.68
N SER A 663 -26.14 14.81 1.40
CA SER A 663 -25.50 15.93 2.11
C SER A 663 -25.30 15.65 3.60
N PHE A 664 -24.22 16.13 4.20
CA PHE A 664 -23.95 16.08 5.63
C PHE A 664 -23.73 17.50 6.16
N THR A 665 -24.27 17.80 7.34
CA THR A 665 -23.94 19.04 8.07
C THR A 665 -22.86 18.72 9.09
N LEU A 666 -21.82 19.55 9.17
CA LEU A 666 -20.78 19.40 10.17
C LEU A 666 -21.32 19.77 11.56
N SER A 667 -20.99 18.98 12.58
CA SER A 667 -21.38 19.30 13.96
C SER A 667 -20.73 20.60 14.45
N THR A 668 -19.51 20.86 14.01
CA THR A 668 -18.80 22.12 14.20
C THR A 668 -18.28 22.59 12.83
N PRO A 669 -18.71 23.76 12.33
CA PRO A 669 -18.19 24.30 11.08
C PRO A 669 -16.67 24.52 11.13
N ILE A 670 -15.97 24.16 10.05
CA ILE A 670 -14.51 24.30 9.94
C ILE A 670 -14.19 25.71 9.47
N ALA A 671 -13.34 26.45 10.18
CA ALA A 671 -12.92 27.79 9.77
C ALA A 671 -12.03 27.73 8.51
N LEU A 672 -12.23 28.68 7.60
CA LEU A 672 -11.38 28.86 6.42
C LEU A 672 -10.18 29.74 6.70
#